data_AF-A0A1M3IG86-F1
#
_entry.id   AF-A0A1M3IG86-F1
#
_cell.length_a   1.000
_cell.length_b   1.000
_cell.length_c   1.000
_cell.angle_alpha   90.00
_cell.angle_beta   90.00
_cell.angle_gamma   90.00
#
_symmetry.space_group_name_H-M   'P 1'
#
loop_
_entity.id
_entity.type
_entity.pdbx_description
1 polymer ?
#
loop_
_entity_poly.entity_id
_entity_poly.type
_entity_poly.pdbx_seq_one_letter_code
_entity_poly.pdbx_strand_id
1 'polypeptide(L)'
;MKKFTLSFLCLFLVLAGVAQAQIPQYYHGGASSPSGGNAIPFGWPVQADRMQLLYKPTMFNSMPPTGFITAVYFRPYGPITPPSSVTYTNLKIQFANTTANTLTAGSWVTTTPAANYGTYTLSPIVGNKWFKIDLPTPFYYDNTQNLVVDVAISATSSSNYWYCVTGGSSSFIHRVYGPYNASSPNGVDFSGNPYYDFGFDLFAGYPCTDTPKSLVNALSPVCPNKTFSISPATFYANATYKWQYSDNNGNSWVNHPSPVGLYGDITDAITASRMYRCIITCTATGLSYTTPAKKVDIAPFYYCYCDNANSTGAGLDIGNVTMNRLPEDVAILNNGIATPPLNNTTASKTYSTFQYAVAPVPIYRDSSFSLSVSEITSSSTMPAKANVAAYIDYNRNGLFETAEKVMKTSIAATSTVPNTEKVTFTVPHNAEIGITGMRVIMGTGNLDSCGTVTGEGEVEDYLVDIRYEPCKDAANPGEVKVSDSLMCNGYDYLTIDTTYEKYRSELVRTWQISADDIVWYNVAGSTNKDLLQNIYGGQPFYYRVRQICPRGNADTTYTKEQLVRSKDGYKCYCYSQAVGGDKDSTDVGGFSVGDYIINLGGPHLDNPQATKKRTDHTDDNAIDMYIDSTYKISVFETQKTGVHGDVKVTIFMDFNNNKQYDVPYERVYTGYTSISNFTLADTFTVPPIVITEVPTGMRVVLNSNMAPSDASDLGCGAYQSGETQDYLVVFHHKPFPAHVGEVVGISGFNMFPNPTTGKFHLQFNSSNAMGKVAVTITTVTGQQVMQMEYDHKAGQFDKEIDMSKMARGVYFVELQSNGEKAMQKLVIE
;
A
#
# COMPACT_ATOMS: atom_id res chain seq x y z
N MET A 1 -65.49 13.68 21.01
CA MET A 1 -66.65 14.47 21.48
C MET A 1 -66.14 15.45 22.55
N LYS A 2 -66.48 16.74 22.44
CA LYS A 2 -66.07 17.91 23.28
C LYS A 2 -64.63 18.41 23.01
N LYS A 3 -64.34 19.60 22.43
CA LYS A 3 -64.72 21.02 22.67
C LYS A 3 -64.38 21.53 24.09
N PHE A 4 -63.40 22.45 24.21
CA PHE A 4 -63.53 23.87 24.63
C PHE A 4 -62.12 24.45 24.98
N THR A 5 -61.52 25.38 24.21
CA THR A 5 -61.56 26.88 24.22
C THR A 5 -60.80 27.62 25.37
N LEU A 6 -59.80 28.41 24.94
CA LEU A 6 -59.27 29.72 25.40
C LEU A 6 -59.04 30.07 26.89
N SER A 7 -57.76 30.39 27.16
CA SER A 7 -57.17 31.55 27.88
C SER A 7 -57.81 32.11 29.15
N PHE A 8 -57.03 32.15 30.24
CA PHE A 8 -56.69 33.42 30.91
C PHE A 8 -55.36 33.33 31.70
N LEU A 9 -54.63 34.42 31.57
CA LEU A 9 -53.31 34.81 32.09
C LEU A 9 -53.30 34.98 33.62
N CYS A 10 -52.27 34.49 34.33
CA CYS A 10 -51.53 35.30 35.32
C CYS A 10 -50.40 34.55 36.08
N LEU A 11 -49.29 35.28 36.18
CA LEU A 11 -48.27 35.30 37.24
C LEU A 11 -47.08 34.32 37.20
N PHE A 12 -45.96 34.89 36.74
CA PHE A 12 -44.58 34.58 37.08
C PHE A 12 -44.37 34.15 38.54
N LEU A 13 -43.72 33.00 38.72
CA LEU A 13 -42.74 32.78 39.79
C LEU A 13 -41.76 31.69 39.35
N VAL A 14 -40.76 32.13 38.59
CA VAL A 14 -39.52 31.40 38.38
C VAL A 14 -38.78 31.41 39.72
N LEU A 15 -38.88 30.32 40.48
CA LEU A 15 -37.89 30.01 41.49
C LEU A 15 -36.66 29.49 40.76
N ALA A 16 -35.77 30.43 40.43
CA ALA A 16 -34.37 30.14 40.22
C ALA A 16 -33.86 29.41 41.47
N GLY A 17 -33.66 28.10 41.35
CA GLY A 17 -32.94 27.30 42.31
C GLY A 17 -31.50 27.80 42.34
N VAL A 18 -31.24 28.73 43.24
CA VAL A 18 -29.90 29.19 43.58
C VAL A 18 -29.07 27.95 43.93
N ALA A 19 -27.93 27.80 43.26
CA ALA A 19 -26.97 26.75 43.55
C ALA A 19 -26.52 26.85 45.02
N GLN A 20 -27.12 26.03 45.88
CA GLN A 20 -26.56 25.72 47.19
C GLN A 20 -25.34 24.84 46.93
N ALA A 21 -24.16 25.33 47.32
CA ALA A 21 -22.92 24.55 47.26
C ALA A 21 -23.13 23.21 47.99
N GLN A 22 -23.06 22.11 47.27
CA GLN A 22 -23.24 20.78 47.83
C GLN A 22 -22.07 20.49 48.80
N ILE A 23 -22.40 20.31 50.08
CA ILE A 23 -21.46 19.99 51.16
C ILE A 23 -20.80 18.64 50.83
N PRO A 24 -19.45 18.53 50.74
CA PRO A 24 -18.76 17.25 50.75
C PRO A 24 -19.29 16.39 51.88
N GLN A 25 -19.68 15.16 51.57
CA GLN A 25 -20.07 14.25 52.63
C GLN A 25 -18.85 13.91 53.46
N TYR A 26 -19.01 13.96 54.78
CA TYR A 26 -18.00 13.52 55.72
C TYR A 26 -18.57 12.39 56.57
N TYR A 27 -17.69 11.51 57.01
CA TYR A 27 -18.00 10.49 57.99
C TYR A 27 -16.85 10.42 59.00
N HIS A 28 -17.18 10.38 60.29
CA HIS A 28 -16.19 10.31 61.37
C HIS A 28 -16.54 9.18 62.34
N GLY A 29 -15.53 8.61 62.99
CA GLY A 29 -15.72 7.58 64.00
C GLY A 29 -14.59 7.59 65.03
N GLY A 30 -14.95 7.53 66.31
CA GLY A 30 -14.07 7.61 67.49
C GLY A 30 -14.89 7.53 68.80
N ALA A 31 -14.25 7.11 69.91
CA ALA A 31 -14.94 6.72 71.17
C ALA A 31 -15.29 7.87 72.15
N SER A 32 -15.07 9.14 71.80
CA SER A 32 -15.48 10.26 72.66
C SER A 32 -15.59 11.57 71.88
N SER A 33 -16.75 11.87 71.31
CA SER A 33 -17.09 13.25 70.96
C SER A 33 -17.78 13.90 72.17
N PRO A 34 -17.15 14.82 72.91
CA PRO A 34 -17.93 15.77 73.69
C PRO A 34 -18.66 16.65 72.67
N SER A 35 -19.97 16.50 72.59
CA SER A 35 -20.95 17.48 72.08
C SER A 35 -20.34 18.78 71.51
N GLY A 36 -20.04 18.80 70.20
CA GLY A 36 -19.58 19.98 69.45
C GLY A 36 -18.47 19.70 68.42
N GLY A 37 -18.84 19.24 67.22
CA GLY A 37 -17.94 18.75 66.15
C GLY A 37 -17.04 19.77 65.43
N ASN A 38 -16.28 20.60 66.16
CA ASN A 38 -15.48 21.70 65.56
C ASN A 38 -13.98 21.37 65.35
N ALA A 39 -13.52 20.17 65.72
CA ALA A 39 -12.08 19.89 65.89
C ALA A 39 -11.47 18.88 64.90
N ILE A 40 -12.27 18.16 64.11
CA ILE A 40 -11.81 17.01 63.30
C ILE A 40 -11.16 17.50 61.99
N PRO A 41 -10.05 16.91 61.49
CA PRO A 41 -9.38 15.70 61.98
C PRO A 41 -8.23 15.92 62.97
N PHE A 42 -7.96 17.17 63.39
CA PHE A 42 -6.80 17.53 64.22
C PHE A 42 -7.20 17.95 65.65
N GLY A 43 -8.24 17.31 66.18
CA GLY A 43 -8.87 17.69 67.45
C GLY A 43 -8.28 16.98 68.66
N TRP A 44 -8.74 17.39 69.85
CA TRP A 44 -8.53 16.64 71.08
C TRP A 44 -9.71 15.71 71.31
N PRO A 45 -9.45 14.40 71.39
CA PRO A 45 -9.56 13.75 72.69
C PRO A 45 -8.44 12.71 72.93
N VAL A 46 -8.52 12.04 74.08
CA VAL A 46 -7.50 11.15 74.65
C VAL A 46 -7.32 9.83 73.86
N GLN A 47 -8.11 9.50 72.83
CA GLN A 47 -7.97 8.24 72.05
C GLN A 47 -8.52 8.31 70.61
N ALA A 48 -7.72 7.84 69.63
CA ALA A 48 -8.05 7.36 68.27
C ALA A 48 -9.24 7.98 67.52
N ASP A 49 -8.98 9.03 66.74
CA ASP A 49 -9.94 9.69 65.85
C ASP A 49 -9.65 9.42 64.37
N ARG A 50 -10.71 9.25 63.57
CA ARG A 50 -10.64 9.08 62.10
C ARG A 50 -11.78 9.81 61.40
N MET A 51 -11.50 10.37 60.23
CA MET A 51 -12.49 11.02 59.36
C MET A 51 -12.24 10.72 57.89
N GLN A 52 -13.32 10.52 57.13
CA GLN A 52 -13.35 10.51 55.67
C GLN A 52 -14.12 11.71 55.13
N LEU A 53 -13.62 12.28 54.04
CA LEU A 53 -14.24 13.35 53.27
C LEU A 53 -14.35 12.91 51.82
N LEU A 54 -15.50 13.14 51.18
CA LEU A 54 -15.75 12.77 49.78
C LEU A 54 -15.89 14.03 48.91
N TYR A 55 -15.00 14.16 47.93
CA TYR A 55 -14.98 15.25 46.96
C TYR A 55 -15.28 14.73 45.56
N LYS A 56 -16.27 15.31 44.88
CA LYS A 56 -16.48 15.08 43.44
C LYS A 56 -15.54 15.98 42.63
N PRO A 57 -15.09 15.59 41.44
CA PRO A 57 -14.21 16.42 40.60
C PRO A 57 -14.76 17.82 40.32
N THR A 58 -16.09 17.95 40.20
CA THR A 58 -16.80 19.22 39.96
C THR A 58 -16.90 20.15 41.18
N MET A 59 -16.43 19.72 42.35
CA MET A 59 -16.55 20.49 43.60
C MET A 59 -15.39 21.47 43.83
N PHE A 60 -14.29 21.35 43.10
CA PHE A 60 -13.12 22.22 43.23
C PHE A 60 -13.29 23.52 42.43
N ASN A 61 -12.51 24.56 42.77
CA ASN A 61 -12.46 25.87 42.10
C ASN A 61 -12.36 25.78 40.55
N SER A 62 -11.66 24.78 40.05
CA SER A 62 -11.73 24.26 38.69
C SER A 62 -11.63 22.74 38.76
N MET A 63 -12.10 22.02 37.73
CA MET A 63 -11.97 20.56 37.70
C MET A 63 -10.47 20.18 37.69
N PRO A 64 -9.94 19.49 38.71
CA PRO A 64 -8.53 19.14 38.73
C PRO A 64 -8.24 18.09 37.63
N PRO A 65 -7.12 18.20 36.90
CA PRO A 65 -6.74 17.16 35.94
C PRO A 65 -6.37 15.86 36.65
N THR A 66 -6.36 14.75 35.93
CA THR A 66 -5.77 13.49 36.43
C THR A 66 -4.27 13.70 36.69
N GLY A 67 -3.77 13.23 37.83
CA GLY A 67 -2.39 13.47 38.25
C GLY A 67 -2.08 12.86 39.61
N PHE A 68 -0.96 13.23 40.22
CA PHE A 68 -0.54 12.73 41.52
C PHE A 68 -0.67 13.81 42.59
N ILE A 69 -1.42 13.51 43.66
CA ILE A 69 -1.49 14.32 44.87
C ILE A 69 -0.20 14.11 45.66
N THR A 70 0.57 15.16 45.86
CA THR A 70 1.90 15.11 46.50
C THR A 70 1.94 15.74 47.88
N ALA A 71 0.99 16.62 48.19
CA ALA A 71 0.86 17.26 49.50
C ALA A 71 -0.60 17.61 49.75
N VAL A 72 -1.00 17.69 51.01
CA VAL A 72 -2.31 18.19 51.43
C VAL A 72 -2.19 19.41 52.32
N TYR A 73 -3.22 20.24 52.28
CA TYR A 73 -3.32 21.48 53.00
C TYR A 73 -4.63 21.54 53.77
N PHE A 74 -4.53 22.02 55.00
CA PHE A 74 -5.67 22.30 55.86
C PHE A 74 -5.54 23.72 56.40
N ARG A 75 -6.67 24.31 56.81
CA ARG A 75 -6.70 25.66 57.35
C ARG A 75 -7.48 25.69 58.68
N PRO A 76 -6.85 26.10 59.79
CA PRO A 76 -7.53 26.23 61.06
C PRO A 76 -8.29 27.56 61.15
N TYR A 77 -9.37 27.58 61.94
CA TYR A 77 -10.21 28.75 62.19
C TYR A 77 -9.75 29.59 63.39
N GLY A 78 -9.80 30.92 63.25
CA GLY A 78 -9.90 31.90 64.34
C GLY A 78 -8.58 32.42 64.95
N PRO A 79 -8.60 33.55 65.70
CA PRO A 79 -7.45 34.12 66.40
C PRO A 79 -7.23 33.40 67.74
N ILE A 80 -6.89 32.12 67.68
CA ILE A 80 -6.60 31.32 68.87
C ILE A 80 -5.14 31.57 69.24
N THR A 81 -4.80 31.68 70.52
CA THR A 81 -3.40 31.67 70.97
C THR A 81 -2.75 30.39 70.46
N PRO A 82 -1.82 30.45 69.48
CA PRO A 82 -1.27 29.25 68.87
C PRO A 82 -0.54 28.43 69.94
N PRO A 83 -0.83 27.14 70.18
CA PRO A 83 0.12 26.29 70.89
C PRO A 83 1.47 26.36 70.17
N SER A 84 2.57 26.44 70.94
CA SER A 84 3.92 26.59 70.41
C SER A 84 4.35 25.42 69.51
N SER A 85 3.73 24.24 69.65
CA SER A 85 3.76 23.11 68.71
C SER A 85 2.76 22.04 69.18
N VAL A 86 2.25 21.21 68.27
CA VAL A 86 1.39 20.04 68.61
C VAL A 86 1.91 18.80 67.91
N THR A 87 2.12 17.72 68.66
CA THR A 87 2.54 16.42 68.14
C THR A 87 1.37 15.45 68.09
N TYR A 88 1.17 14.83 66.93
CA TYR A 88 0.18 13.80 66.66
C TYR A 88 0.87 12.43 66.61
N THR A 89 0.29 11.44 67.27
CA THR A 89 0.76 10.05 67.25
C THR A 89 -0.02 9.26 66.20
N ASN A 90 0.68 8.46 65.40
CA ASN A 90 0.15 7.63 64.31
C ASN A 90 -0.74 8.43 63.34
N LEU A 91 -0.25 9.60 62.89
CA LEU A 91 -0.95 10.39 61.88
C LEU A 91 -0.93 9.62 60.55
N LYS A 92 -2.11 9.28 60.06
CA LYS A 92 -2.33 8.65 58.75
C LYS A 92 -3.09 9.58 57.85
N ILE A 93 -2.62 9.70 56.62
CA ILE A 93 -3.32 10.36 55.52
C ILE A 93 -3.41 9.34 54.39
N GLN A 94 -4.64 9.02 54.00
CA GLN A 94 -4.94 7.98 53.04
C GLN A 94 -5.98 8.47 52.04
N PHE A 95 -6.04 7.84 50.87
CA PHE A 95 -6.94 8.26 49.81
C PHE A 95 -7.60 7.09 49.11
N ALA A 96 -8.67 7.35 48.38
CA ALA A 96 -9.23 6.43 47.39
C ALA A 96 -9.81 7.19 46.21
N ASN A 97 -9.64 6.64 45.00
CA ASN A 97 -10.54 6.95 43.89
C ASN A 97 -11.72 5.99 44.00
N THR A 98 -12.94 6.51 43.93
CA THR A 98 -14.14 5.72 44.16
C THR A 98 -15.30 6.16 43.28
N THR A 99 -16.16 5.21 42.93
CA THR A 99 -17.46 5.49 42.29
C THR A 99 -18.54 5.81 43.32
N ALA A 100 -18.24 5.67 44.63
CA ALA A 100 -19.18 6.01 45.69
C ALA A 100 -19.56 7.49 45.58
N ASN A 101 -20.86 7.76 45.60
CA ASN A 101 -21.41 9.12 45.57
C ASN A 101 -21.74 9.64 46.97
N THR A 102 -21.71 8.76 47.97
CA THR A 102 -22.06 9.06 49.36
C THR A 102 -21.22 8.27 50.36
N LEU A 103 -20.93 8.84 51.53
CA LEU A 103 -20.39 8.15 52.70
C LEU A 103 -21.55 7.70 53.61
N THR A 104 -21.51 6.46 54.07
CA THR A 104 -22.57 5.86 54.90
C THR A 104 -22.09 5.72 56.34
N ALA A 105 -22.89 6.19 57.31
CA ALA A 105 -22.56 6.05 58.72
C ALA A 105 -22.32 4.57 59.09
N GLY A 106 -21.26 4.29 59.84
CA GLY A 106 -20.85 2.93 60.20
C GLY A 106 -19.92 2.23 59.19
N SER A 107 -19.74 2.76 57.98
CA SER A 107 -18.97 2.12 56.91
C SER A 107 -17.88 3.04 56.34
N TRP A 108 -16.65 2.54 56.27
CA TRP A 108 -15.50 3.27 55.73
C TRP A 108 -15.23 2.84 54.29
N VAL A 109 -15.01 3.80 53.39
CA VAL A 109 -14.48 3.50 52.05
C VAL A 109 -13.05 2.96 52.22
N THR A 110 -12.70 1.89 51.50
CA THR A 110 -11.34 1.33 51.56
C THR A 110 -10.35 2.29 50.92
N THR A 111 -9.31 2.67 51.66
CA THR A 111 -8.29 3.65 51.24
C THR A 111 -6.89 3.07 51.19
N THR A 112 -6.05 3.60 50.30
CA THR A 112 -4.62 3.33 50.21
C THR A 112 -3.83 4.37 51.01
N PRO A 113 -2.87 3.97 51.87
CA PRO A 113 -2.03 4.91 52.60
C PRO A 113 -1.15 5.76 51.68
N ALA A 114 -1.11 7.07 51.91
CA ALA A 114 -0.19 8.01 51.26
C ALA A 114 0.81 8.63 52.26
N ALA A 115 0.42 8.72 53.53
CA ALA A 115 1.31 9.02 54.64
C ALA A 115 0.93 8.20 55.87
N ASN A 116 1.94 7.72 56.60
CA ASN A 116 1.77 7.02 57.88
C ASN A 116 2.95 7.39 58.78
N TYR A 117 2.79 8.44 59.59
CA TYR A 117 3.82 8.93 60.49
C TYR A 117 3.61 8.32 61.88
N GLY A 118 4.64 7.67 62.43
CA GLY A 118 4.60 7.22 63.83
C GLY A 118 4.38 8.38 64.81
N THR A 119 5.09 9.48 64.62
CA THR A 119 4.87 10.77 65.29
C THR A 119 5.04 11.91 64.30
N TYR A 120 4.15 12.90 64.32
CA TYR A 120 4.19 14.06 63.43
C TYR A 120 3.98 15.36 64.23
N THR A 121 4.96 16.24 64.25
CA THR A 121 4.90 17.52 64.99
C THR A 121 4.61 18.67 64.05
N LEU A 122 3.50 19.36 64.28
CA LEU A 122 3.19 20.63 63.64
C LEU A 122 3.79 21.78 64.43
N SER A 123 4.63 22.59 63.77
CA SER A 123 5.11 23.90 64.22
C SER A 123 3.93 24.86 64.49
N PRO A 124 4.12 25.96 65.24
CA PRO A 124 3.01 26.86 65.54
C PRO A 124 2.42 27.44 64.25
N ILE A 125 1.15 27.14 63.97
CA ILE A 125 0.44 27.62 62.78
C ILE A 125 -0.30 28.91 63.10
N VAL A 126 -0.42 29.79 62.11
CA VAL A 126 -1.16 31.05 62.23
C VAL A 126 -2.63 30.80 61.90
N GLY A 127 -3.54 31.26 62.76
CA GLY A 127 -4.98 31.15 62.50
C GLY A 127 -5.38 31.73 61.14
N ASN A 128 -6.33 31.08 60.47
CA ASN A 128 -6.82 31.42 59.12
C ASN A 128 -5.78 31.33 57.99
N LYS A 129 -4.60 30.73 58.23
CA LYS A 129 -3.57 30.47 57.21
C LYS A 129 -3.45 28.97 56.91
N TRP A 130 -3.22 28.63 55.65
CA TRP A 130 -2.98 27.23 55.25
C TRP A 130 -1.69 26.69 55.85
N PHE A 131 -1.69 25.42 56.25
CA PHE A 131 -0.48 24.66 56.57
C PHE A 131 -0.39 23.41 55.70
N LYS A 132 0.84 23.01 55.37
CA LYS A 132 1.16 21.92 54.44
C LYS A 132 1.55 20.65 55.20
N ILE A 133 1.11 19.50 54.69
CA ILE A 133 1.65 18.18 55.03
C ILE A 133 2.10 17.50 53.73
N ASP A 134 3.40 17.27 53.59
CA ASP A 134 4.01 16.58 52.43
C ASP A 134 3.76 15.08 52.48
N LEU A 135 3.22 14.47 51.43
CA LEU A 135 2.98 13.03 51.38
C LEU A 135 4.25 12.30 50.96
N PRO A 136 4.79 11.36 51.78
CA PRO A 136 5.96 10.57 51.40
C PRO A 136 5.67 9.61 50.24
N THR A 137 4.41 9.24 50.04
CA THR A 137 3.96 8.44 48.89
C THR A 137 2.86 9.22 48.16
N PRO A 138 3.15 9.76 46.96
CA PRO A 138 2.15 10.46 46.15
C PRO A 138 0.97 9.55 45.82
N PHE A 139 -0.24 10.11 45.82
CA PHE A 139 -1.47 9.38 45.51
C PHE A 139 -1.94 9.69 44.10
N TYR A 140 -2.23 8.67 43.28
CA TYR A 140 -2.79 8.87 41.94
C TYR A 140 -4.27 9.27 42.01
N TYR A 141 -4.60 10.46 41.53
CA TYR A 141 -5.95 11.00 41.43
C TYR A 141 -6.49 10.88 40.01
N ASP A 142 -7.62 10.20 39.86
CA ASP A 142 -8.37 10.05 38.61
C ASP A 142 -9.56 11.00 38.60
N ASN A 143 -9.57 11.97 37.68
CA ASN A 143 -10.62 12.98 37.61
C ASN A 143 -11.95 12.46 37.04
N THR A 144 -12.04 11.18 36.65
CA THR A 144 -13.29 10.50 36.30
C THR A 144 -13.98 9.87 37.51
N GLN A 145 -13.31 9.80 38.66
CA GLN A 145 -13.80 9.21 39.90
C GLN A 145 -13.89 10.24 41.03
N ASN A 146 -14.62 9.91 42.10
CA ASN A 146 -14.68 10.75 43.29
C ASN A 146 -13.45 10.49 44.17
N LEU A 147 -12.96 11.53 44.83
CA LEU A 147 -11.82 11.45 45.75
C LEU A 147 -12.32 11.31 47.19
N VAL A 148 -11.88 10.25 47.88
CA VAL A 148 -11.99 10.15 49.33
C VAL A 148 -10.66 10.51 49.96
N VAL A 149 -10.69 11.39 50.96
CA VAL A 149 -9.56 11.75 51.83
C VAL A 149 -9.84 11.21 53.22
N ASP A 150 -8.94 10.40 53.75
CA ASP A 150 -9.05 9.76 55.06
C ASP A 150 -7.89 10.22 55.95
N VAL A 151 -8.23 10.82 57.08
CA VAL A 151 -7.26 11.29 58.07
C VAL A 151 -7.54 10.61 59.39
N ALA A 152 -6.51 9.99 59.98
CA ALA A 152 -6.61 9.33 61.27
C ALA A 152 -5.44 9.67 62.18
N ILE A 153 -5.71 9.81 63.47
CA ILE A 153 -4.72 10.03 64.54
C ILE A 153 -5.03 9.10 65.71
N SER A 154 -4.02 8.73 66.50
CA SER A 154 -4.21 7.91 67.71
C SER A 154 -4.17 8.70 69.02
N ALA A 155 -3.41 9.80 69.07
CA ALA A 155 -3.29 10.69 70.23
C ALA A 155 -2.71 12.06 69.84
N THR A 156 -2.87 13.07 70.71
CA THR A 156 -2.28 14.41 70.57
C THR A 156 -1.54 14.83 71.85
N SER A 157 -0.49 15.65 71.72
CA SER A 157 0.38 16.04 72.84
C SER A 157 -0.12 17.20 73.71
N SER A 158 -1.28 17.79 73.38
CA SER A 158 -1.78 19.03 74.01
C SER A 158 -3.31 19.08 73.98
N SER A 159 -3.92 19.61 75.05
CA SER A 159 -5.36 19.96 75.11
C SER A 159 -5.69 21.27 74.39
N ASN A 160 -4.67 22.04 73.97
CA ASN A 160 -4.79 23.13 73.00
C ASN A 160 -4.49 22.56 71.60
N TYR A 161 -5.53 22.47 70.76
CA TYR A 161 -5.52 21.85 69.44
C TYR A 161 -6.13 22.79 68.39
N TRP A 162 -6.04 22.41 67.11
CA TRP A 162 -6.47 23.24 65.99
C TRP A 162 -7.90 22.90 65.57
N TYR A 163 -8.74 23.93 65.43
CA TYR A 163 -10.10 23.79 64.92
C TYR A 163 -10.10 23.90 63.41
N CYS A 164 -10.28 22.78 62.70
CA CYS A 164 -10.41 22.77 61.24
C CYS A 164 -11.88 22.78 60.77
N VAL A 165 -12.83 22.87 61.71
CA VAL A 165 -14.28 22.98 61.43
C VAL A 165 -14.87 24.14 62.23
N THR A 166 -15.81 24.88 61.65
CA THR A 166 -16.44 26.03 62.30
C THR A 166 -17.94 25.79 62.46
N GLY A 167 -18.48 25.99 63.66
CA GLY A 167 -19.92 25.80 63.96
C GLY A 167 -20.83 26.92 63.44
N GLY A 168 -20.40 27.69 62.42
CA GLY A 168 -21.13 28.84 61.88
C GLY A 168 -22.24 28.43 60.90
N SER A 169 -23.31 29.22 60.82
CA SER A 169 -24.50 29.02 59.99
C SER A 169 -24.30 29.20 58.47
N SER A 170 -23.06 29.24 57.98
CA SER A 170 -22.72 29.39 56.55
C SER A 170 -22.21 28.07 55.96
N SER A 171 -23.00 27.46 55.08
CA SER A 171 -22.83 26.10 54.53
C SER A 171 -21.73 25.92 53.47
N PHE A 172 -20.63 26.69 53.51
CA PHE A 172 -19.62 26.69 52.43
C PHE A 172 -18.30 26.02 52.85
N ILE A 173 -17.69 25.24 51.96
CA ILE A 173 -16.37 24.58 52.11
C ILE A 173 -15.46 25.07 50.98
N HIS A 174 -14.24 25.56 51.28
CA HIS A 174 -13.27 25.88 50.21
C HIS A 174 -12.46 24.67 49.81
N ARG A 175 -12.42 24.43 48.50
CA ARG A 175 -11.80 23.27 47.85
C ARG A 175 -10.92 23.78 46.72
N VAL A 176 -9.62 23.69 46.91
CA VAL A 176 -8.63 24.26 45.99
C VAL A 176 -7.52 23.25 45.71
N TYR A 177 -6.96 23.29 44.51
CA TYR A 177 -5.72 22.56 44.22
C TYR A 177 -4.69 23.52 43.62
N GLY A 178 -3.41 23.26 43.87
CA GLY A 178 -2.28 24.01 43.34
C GLY A 178 -1.39 23.13 42.46
N PRO A 179 -0.51 23.76 41.65
CA PRO A 179 0.60 23.04 41.03
C PRO A 179 1.54 22.47 42.11
N TYR A 180 2.35 21.48 41.74
CA TYR A 180 3.35 20.89 42.63
C TYR A 180 4.24 21.93 43.34
N ASN A 181 4.43 21.76 44.65
CA ASN A 181 5.19 22.65 45.55
C ASN A 181 4.62 24.06 45.68
N ALA A 182 3.31 24.24 45.57
CA ALA A 182 2.70 25.54 45.78
C ALA A 182 2.91 26.00 47.24
N SER A 183 3.15 27.30 47.44
CA SER A 183 3.17 27.89 48.79
C SER A 183 1.80 27.80 49.48
N SER A 184 0.73 27.76 48.69
CA SER A 184 -0.63 27.38 49.07
C SER A 184 -1.37 26.88 47.81
N PRO A 185 -2.31 25.93 47.92
CA PRO A 185 -3.16 25.53 46.79
C PRO A 185 -3.97 26.75 46.31
N ASN A 186 -4.10 26.97 44.99
CA ASN A 186 -4.54 28.22 44.32
C ASN A 186 -5.79 28.90 44.94
N GLY A 187 -5.62 29.59 46.05
CA GLY A 187 -6.67 30.25 46.81
C GLY A 187 -6.11 31.39 47.64
N VAL A 188 -6.77 32.54 47.60
CA VAL A 188 -6.51 33.65 48.53
C VAL A 188 -6.85 33.22 49.96
N ASP A 189 -6.06 33.67 50.93
CA ASP A 189 -6.39 33.57 52.36
C ASP A 189 -7.76 34.23 52.59
N PHE A 190 -8.80 33.41 52.71
CA PHE A 190 -10.17 33.90 52.73
C PHE A 190 -10.56 34.38 54.14
N SER A 191 -11.23 35.52 54.28
CA SER A 191 -11.61 36.07 55.59
C SER A 191 -12.94 35.53 56.14
N GLY A 192 -13.66 34.68 55.40
CA GLY A 192 -14.93 34.09 55.82
C GLY A 192 -14.80 32.84 56.69
N ASN A 193 -15.95 32.32 57.15
CA ASN A 193 -16.08 31.22 58.13
C ASN A 193 -16.61 29.91 57.48
N PRO A 194 -15.81 29.19 56.68
CA PRO A 194 -16.26 27.95 56.04
C PRO A 194 -16.36 26.79 57.03
N TYR A 195 -17.19 25.81 56.71
CA TYR A 195 -17.40 24.62 57.54
C TYR A 195 -16.17 23.69 57.52
N TYR A 196 -15.43 23.64 56.40
CA TYR A 196 -14.18 22.89 56.24
C TYR A 196 -13.35 23.47 55.08
N ASP A 197 -12.03 23.40 55.17
CA ASP A 197 -11.12 23.85 54.12
C ASP A 197 -10.08 22.77 53.79
N PHE A 198 -10.04 22.40 52.51
CA PHE A 198 -9.11 21.40 52.00
C PHE A 198 -8.46 21.87 50.71
N GLY A 199 -7.16 21.61 50.60
CA GLY A 199 -6.51 21.66 49.31
C GLY A 199 -5.35 20.69 49.19
N PHE A 200 -4.83 20.59 47.98
CA PHE A 200 -3.72 19.70 47.68
C PHE A 200 -2.85 20.22 46.54
N ASP A 201 -1.60 19.80 46.54
CA ASP A 201 -0.71 19.96 45.39
C ASP A 201 -0.93 18.81 44.42
N LEU A 202 -1.10 19.15 43.15
CA LEU A 202 -1.28 18.20 42.08
C LEU A 202 -0.11 18.29 41.09
N PHE A 203 0.54 17.15 40.89
CA PHE A 203 1.55 16.97 39.86
C PHE A 203 0.90 16.31 38.63
N ALA A 204 0.85 17.01 37.49
CA ALA A 204 0.37 16.44 36.23
C ALA A 204 1.47 15.61 35.56
N GLY A 205 1.38 14.28 35.61
CA GLY A 205 2.34 13.35 34.99
C GLY A 205 2.74 12.20 35.90
N TYR A 206 3.10 11.05 35.32
CA TYR A 206 3.54 9.89 36.08
C TYR A 206 4.88 10.17 36.77
N PRO A 207 5.06 9.81 38.06
CA PRO A 207 6.36 9.93 38.70
C PRO A 207 7.36 9.06 37.95
N CYS A 208 8.51 9.63 37.59
CA CYS A 208 9.58 8.91 36.90
C CYS A 208 10.50 8.23 37.93
N THR A 209 9.90 7.36 38.76
CA THR A 209 10.61 6.57 39.78
C THR A 209 11.05 5.21 39.26
N ASP A 210 10.41 4.70 38.20
CA ASP A 210 10.74 3.46 37.49
C ASP A 210 11.05 3.73 36.01
N THR A 211 11.41 2.68 35.25
CA THR A 211 11.62 2.79 33.79
C THR A 211 10.33 3.29 33.11
N PRO A 212 10.36 4.44 32.41
CA PRO A 212 9.17 4.99 31.78
C PRO A 212 8.67 4.10 30.64
N LYS A 213 7.37 4.16 30.32
CA LYS A 213 6.77 3.46 29.17
C LYS A 213 5.74 4.36 28.51
N SER A 214 5.90 4.61 27.21
CA SER A 214 5.08 5.55 26.45
C SER A 214 5.03 5.16 24.98
N LEU A 215 4.10 5.77 24.23
CA LEU A 215 4.00 5.66 22.77
C LEU A 215 4.14 7.06 22.15
N VAL A 216 4.33 7.14 20.84
CA VAL A 216 4.28 8.42 20.12
C VAL A 216 2.84 8.74 19.72
N ASN A 217 2.33 9.88 20.18
CA ASN A 217 1.08 10.45 19.72
C ASN A 217 1.37 11.55 18.69
N ALA A 218 0.69 11.50 17.54
CA ALA A 218 0.89 12.42 16.41
C ALA A 218 -0.26 12.24 15.42
N LEU A 219 -0.69 13.31 14.77
CA LEU A 219 -1.63 13.21 13.65
C LEU A 219 -0.95 12.49 12.47
N SER A 220 -1.70 11.63 11.78
CA SER A 220 -1.27 11.03 10.52
C SER A 220 -2.50 10.58 9.72
N PRO A 221 -2.60 10.90 8.43
CA PRO A 221 -1.64 11.67 7.65
C PRO A 221 -1.67 13.18 7.98
N VAL A 222 -0.65 13.93 7.56
CA VAL A 222 -0.53 15.39 7.74
C VAL A 222 -0.29 16.11 6.41
N CYS A 223 -0.72 17.37 6.33
CA CYS A 223 -0.55 18.16 5.12
C CYS A 223 0.88 18.70 4.96
N PRO A 224 1.42 18.77 3.74
CA PRO A 224 2.75 19.31 3.49
C PRO A 224 2.92 20.71 4.08
N ASN A 225 4.04 20.94 4.78
CA ASN A 225 4.39 22.22 5.42
C ASN A 225 3.41 22.72 6.50
N LYS A 226 2.36 21.98 6.84
CA LYS A 226 1.49 22.32 7.97
C LYS A 226 2.14 21.83 9.25
N THR A 227 2.23 22.73 10.23
CA THR A 227 2.74 22.39 11.55
C THR A 227 1.78 21.44 12.25
N PHE A 228 2.31 20.37 12.83
CA PHE A 228 1.56 19.45 13.67
C PHE A 228 2.33 19.15 14.95
N SER A 229 1.60 18.76 15.99
CA SER A 229 2.17 18.42 17.29
C SER A 229 2.45 16.91 17.39
N ILE A 230 3.59 16.59 18.02
CA ILE A 230 4.01 15.24 18.34
C ILE A 230 4.25 15.20 19.86
N SER A 231 3.64 14.25 20.55
CA SER A 231 3.70 14.18 22.01
C SER A 231 3.86 12.75 22.50
N PRO A 232 4.37 12.53 23.72
CA PRO A 232 4.33 11.21 24.33
C PRO A 232 2.88 10.89 24.73
N ALA A 233 2.41 9.66 24.47
CA ALA A 233 1.08 9.23 24.87
C ALA A 233 0.93 9.20 26.41
N THR A 234 2.03 8.89 27.11
CA THR A 234 2.15 8.95 28.57
C THR A 234 3.23 9.97 28.93
N PHE A 235 2.85 11.01 29.69
CA PHE A 235 3.76 12.01 30.20
C PHE A 235 4.28 11.64 31.61
N TYR A 236 5.60 11.66 31.76
CA TYR A 236 6.36 11.52 33.00
C TYR A 236 6.91 12.84 33.54
N ALA A 237 6.69 13.04 34.82
CA ALA A 237 7.25 14.07 35.67
C ALA A 237 8.77 13.98 35.75
N ASN A 238 9.49 15.10 35.91
CA ASN A 238 10.94 15.05 36.22
C ASN A 238 11.70 14.11 35.28
N ALA A 239 11.37 14.18 33.99
CA ALA A 239 11.99 13.40 32.93
C ALA A 239 12.46 14.36 31.83
N THR A 240 13.54 14.00 31.16
CA THR A 240 13.97 14.64 29.91
C THR A 240 13.38 13.86 28.74
N TYR A 241 12.91 14.58 27.74
CA TYR A 241 12.40 14.01 26.49
C TYR A 241 13.36 14.40 25.38
N LYS A 242 13.78 13.41 24.60
CA LYS A 242 14.64 13.63 23.45
C LYS A 242 14.02 12.98 22.24
N TRP A 243 13.42 13.82 21.40
CA TRP A 243 12.81 13.39 20.15
C TRP A 243 13.87 13.13 19.09
N GLN A 244 13.64 12.07 18.32
CA GLN A 244 14.42 11.74 17.15
C GLN A 244 13.48 11.46 15.98
N TYR A 245 13.97 11.74 14.78
CA TYR A 245 13.28 11.40 13.54
C TYR A 245 14.17 10.59 12.60
N SER A 246 13.52 9.94 11.63
CA SER A 246 14.16 9.15 10.58
C SER A 246 13.45 9.36 9.24
N ASP A 247 14.24 9.72 8.22
CA ASP A 247 13.79 9.90 6.83
C ASP A 247 14.03 8.65 5.96
N ASN A 248 14.57 7.58 6.54
CA ASN A 248 14.92 6.33 5.86
C ASN A 248 14.29 5.11 6.53
N ASN A 249 13.03 5.23 6.92
CA ASN A 249 12.22 4.15 7.52
C ASN A 249 12.87 3.47 8.74
N GLY A 250 13.56 4.26 9.58
CA GLY A 250 14.13 3.79 10.84
C GLY A 250 15.57 3.26 10.74
N ASN A 251 16.19 3.29 9.56
CA ASN A 251 17.58 2.83 9.37
C ASN A 251 18.60 3.74 10.07
N SER A 252 18.36 5.05 10.13
CA SER A 252 19.15 6.01 10.91
C SER A 252 18.27 7.04 11.62
N TRP A 253 18.74 7.56 12.76
CA TRP A 253 17.98 8.44 13.64
C TRP A 253 18.77 9.71 13.96
N VAL A 254 18.13 10.87 13.77
CA VAL A 254 18.71 12.19 14.03
C VAL A 254 17.90 12.86 15.14
N ASN A 255 18.55 13.66 15.99
CA ASN A 255 17.84 14.40 17.04
C ASN A 255 16.98 15.50 16.41
N HIS A 256 15.75 15.63 16.87
CA HIS A 256 14.86 16.69 16.44
C HIS A 256 15.34 18.04 16.99
N PRO A 257 15.41 19.10 16.17
CA PRO A 257 15.97 20.39 16.59
C PRO A 257 15.01 21.24 17.43
N SER A 258 13.70 21.02 17.32
CA SER A 258 12.70 21.81 18.06
C SER A 258 12.86 21.66 19.57
N PRO A 259 12.68 22.76 20.34
CA PRO A 259 12.64 22.69 21.78
C PRO A 259 11.46 21.81 22.22
N VAL A 260 11.66 21.08 23.31
CA VAL A 260 10.62 20.26 23.91
C VAL A 260 9.73 21.13 24.79
N GLY A 261 8.41 21.04 24.57
CA GLY A 261 7.38 21.72 25.34
C GLY A 261 7.26 21.19 26.78
N LEU A 262 6.44 21.88 27.57
CA LEU A 262 6.22 21.58 28.99
C LEU A 262 5.76 20.13 29.24
N TYR A 263 5.02 19.54 28.29
CA TYR A 263 4.46 18.20 28.39
C TYR A 263 5.23 17.17 27.54
N GLY A 264 6.48 17.46 27.20
CA GLY A 264 7.32 16.56 26.41
C GLY A 264 7.00 16.56 24.92
N ASP A 265 6.15 17.47 24.45
CA ASP A 265 5.73 17.61 23.07
C ASP A 265 6.73 18.42 22.21
N ILE A 266 6.70 18.23 20.90
CA ILE A 266 7.39 19.05 19.91
C ILE A 266 6.43 19.37 18.75
N THR A 267 6.80 20.36 17.95
CA THR A 267 6.17 20.62 16.65
C THR A 267 7.14 20.33 15.51
N ASP A 268 6.60 19.84 14.40
CA ASP A 268 7.31 19.66 13.14
C ASP A 268 6.42 20.02 11.95
N ALA A 269 7.02 20.19 10.77
CA ALA A 269 6.36 20.38 9.50
C ALA A 269 7.16 19.62 8.42
N ILE A 270 6.49 18.73 7.68
CA ILE A 270 7.15 17.79 6.77
C ILE A 270 6.62 17.91 5.34
N THR A 271 7.44 17.51 4.37
CA THR A 271 7.07 17.40 2.94
C THR A 271 7.15 15.98 2.39
N ALA A 272 7.67 15.04 3.18
CA ALA A 272 7.74 13.61 2.89
C ALA A 272 7.48 12.82 4.18
N SER A 273 7.03 11.56 4.06
CA SER A 273 6.76 10.70 5.21
C SER A 273 8.01 10.57 6.10
N ARG A 274 7.81 10.64 7.42
CA ARG A 274 8.89 10.64 8.42
C ARG A 274 8.49 9.78 9.63
N MET A 275 9.47 9.08 10.21
CA MET A 275 9.26 8.34 11.46
C MET A 275 9.76 9.13 12.65
N TYR A 276 9.07 9.03 13.79
CA TYR A 276 9.43 9.67 15.05
C TYR A 276 9.54 8.65 16.18
N ARG A 277 10.45 8.90 17.10
CA ARG A 277 10.54 8.21 18.40
C ARG A 277 11.03 9.18 19.47
N CYS A 278 10.70 8.89 20.72
CA CYS A 278 11.15 9.67 21.87
C CYS A 278 12.00 8.81 22.80
N ILE A 279 13.11 9.37 23.29
CA ILE A 279 13.88 8.81 24.41
C ILE A 279 13.47 9.60 25.65
N ILE A 280 12.88 8.91 26.62
CA ILE A 280 12.41 9.48 27.89
C ILE A 280 13.38 9.00 28.97
N THR A 281 13.98 9.94 29.71
CA THR A 281 14.95 9.63 30.78
C THR A 281 14.56 10.31 32.08
N CYS A 282 14.29 9.53 33.13
CA CYS A 282 14.02 10.05 34.46
C CYS A 282 15.24 10.80 35.01
N THR A 283 15.07 12.05 35.46
CA THR A 283 16.19 12.87 35.95
C THR A 283 16.72 12.39 37.30
N ALA A 284 15.86 11.82 38.15
CA ALA A 284 16.23 11.37 39.48
C ALA A 284 16.95 10.01 39.49
N THR A 285 16.57 9.07 38.62
CA THR A 285 17.07 7.69 38.63
C THR A 285 17.99 7.36 37.46
N GLY A 286 17.98 8.17 36.39
CA GLY A 286 18.71 7.91 35.15
C GLY A 286 18.12 6.79 34.29
N LEU A 287 17.02 6.14 34.72
CA LEU A 287 16.34 5.12 33.93
C LEU A 287 15.76 5.73 32.66
N SER A 288 15.95 5.04 31.53
CA SER A 288 15.53 5.52 30.22
C SER A 288 14.71 4.50 29.45
N TYR A 289 13.87 5.01 28.55
CA TYR A 289 13.05 4.21 27.63
C TYR A 289 12.96 4.90 26.28
N THR A 290 13.08 4.12 25.21
CA THR A 290 12.85 4.59 23.84
C THR A 290 11.51 4.08 23.37
N THR A 291 10.62 4.97 22.93
CA THR A 291 9.31 4.59 22.41
C THR A 291 9.44 3.78 21.12
N PRO A 292 8.48 2.89 20.81
CA PRO A 292 8.31 2.39 19.46
C PRO A 292 8.20 3.56 18.46
N ALA A 293 8.76 3.37 17.27
CA ALA A 293 8.71 4.38 16.22
C ALA A 293 7.30 4.49 15.63
N LYS A 294 6.84 5.72 15.37
CA LYS A 294 5.59 6.00 14.66
C LYS A 294 5.89 6.67 13.33
N LYS A 295 5.35 6.13 12.24
CA LYS A 295 5.38 6.76 10.91
C LYS A 295 4.27 7.80 10.81
N VAL A 296 4.60 8.97 10.29
CA VAL A 296 3.66 10.01 9.91
C VAL A 296 3.73 10.16 8.40
N ASP A 297 2.59 9.96 7.73
CA ASP A 297 2.48 10.02 6.27
C ASP A 297 1.99 11.39 5.79
N ILE A 298 2.33 11.74 4.55
CA ILE A 298 1.79 12.93 3.88
C ILE A 298 0.38 12.64 3.38
N ALA A 299 -0.55 13.54 3.69
CA ALA A 299 -1.91 13.46 3.19
C ALA A 299 -1.94 13.77 1.68
N PRO A 300 -2.79 13.09 0.89
CA PRO A 300 -3.06 13.48 -0.48
C PRO A 300 -3.46 14.96 -0.59
N PHE A 301 -3.07 15.63 -1.69
CA PHE A 301 -3.28 17.08 -1.86
C PHE A 301 -4.74 17.52 -1.65
N TYR A 302 -5.71 16.68 -2.00
CA TYR A 302 -7.15 16.98 -1.89
C TYR A 302 -7.68 16.99 -0.45
N TYR A 303 -6.85 16.68 0.55
CA TYR A 303 -7.13 16.96 1.97
C TYR A 303 -6.44 18.23 2.48
N CYS A 304 -5.64 18.88 1.64
CA CYS A 304 -4.64 19.88 2.04
C CYS A 304 -4.80 21.21 1.33
N TYR A 305 -6.03 21.73 1.34
CA TYR A 305 -6.30 23.10 0.94
C TYR A 305 -5.86 24.07 2.04
N CYS A 306 -5.72 25.35 1.69
CA CYS A 306 -5.41 26.36 2.70
C CYS A 306 -6.53 26.51 3.73
N ASP A 307 -6.17 26.97 4.93
CA ASP A 307 -7.11 27.08 6.04
C ASP A 307 -8.14 28.17 5.74
N ASN A 308 -9.41 27.90 6.03
CA ASN A 308 -10.50 28.84 5.85
C ASN A 308 -11.54 28.60 6.93
N ALA A 309 -12.01 29.67 7.55
CA ALA A 309 -13.04 29.62 8.59
C ALA A 309 -13.61 31.03 8.78
N ASN A 310 -14.84 31.13 9.27
CA ASN A 310 -15.38 32.42 9.66
C ASN A 310 -14.79 32.87 11.00
N SER A 311 -14.72 34.18 11.23
CA SER A 311 -14.18 34.75 12.47
C SER A 311 -15.08 34.49 13.69
N THR A 312 -16.34 34.13 13.47
CA THR A 312 -17.34 33.96 14.51
C THR A 312 -18.32 32.87 14.08
N GLY A 313 -18.54 31.85 14.92
CA GLY A 313 -19.47 30.75 14.60
C GLY A 313 -20.83 30.89 15.27
N ALA A 314 -21.00 31.88 16.16
CA ALA A 314 -22.28 32.12 16.79
C ALA A 314 -23.18 32.88 15.82
N GLY A 315 -24.28 32.28 15.38
CA GLY A 315 -25.35 32.99 14.69
C GLY A 315 -25.80 32.33 13.39
N LEU A 316 -24.90 32.13 12.43
CA LEU A 316 -25.19 31.72 11.05
C LEU A 316 -24.31 30.53 10.65
N ASP A 317 -24.90 29.44 10.16
CA ASP A 317 -24.18 28.24 9.70
C ASP A 317 -24.80 27.68 8.41
N ILE A 318 -24.06 26.78 7.74
CA ILE A 318 -24.57 26.01 6.61
C ILE A 318 -25.49 24.92 7.18
N GLY A 319 -26.75 24.92 6.72
CA GLY A 319 -27.75 23.95 7.18
C GLY A 319 -27.68 22.61 6.44
N ASN A 320 -27.55 22.68 5.13
CA ASN A 320 -27.56 21.53 4.25
C ASN A 320 -26.98 21.89 2.89
N VAL A 321 -26.14 21.00 2.35
CA VAL A 321 -25.60 21.04 1.00
C VAL A 321 -26.13 19.85 0.22
N THR A 322 -26.78 20.12 -0.89
CA THR A 322 -27.25 19.11 -1.84
C THR A 322 -26.68 19.35 -3.22
N MET A 323 -26.29 18.26 -3.89
CA MET A 323 -25.91 18.30 -5.29
C MET A 323 -26.76 17.29 -6.04
N ASN A 324 -27.42 17.74 -7.10
CA ASN A 324 -28.21 16.88 -7.98
C ASN A 324 -27.59 16.85 -9.38
N ARG A 325 -27.62 15.69 -10.01
CA ARG A 325 -27.25 15.51 -11.42
C ARG A 325 -28.40 15.94 -12.32
N LEU A 326 -28.11 16.71 -13.36
CA LEU A 326 -29.09 17.17 -14.34
C LEU A 326 -28.95 16.42 -15.68
N PRO A 327 -30.04 16.26 -16.45
CA PRO A 327 -31.40 16.77 -16.20
C PRO A 327 -32.27 15.89 -15.29
N GLU A 328 -31.77 14.73 -14.84
CA GLU A 328 -32.59 13.75 -14.11
C GLU A 328 -32.96 14.14 -12.67
N ASP A 329 -32.37 15.22 -12.15
CA ASP A 329 -32.55 15.78 -10.80
C ASP A 329 -32.31 14.74 -9.68
N VAL A 330 -31.33 13.86 -9.88
CA VAL A 330 -30.97 12.81 -8.93
C VAL A 330 -29.94 13.34 -7.94
N ALA A 331 -30.26 13.30 -6.65
CA ALA A 331 -29.33 13.67 -5.58
C ALA A 331 -28.10 12.74 -5.53
N ILE A 332 -26.91 13.32 -5.62
CA ILE A 332 -25.60 12.65 -5.51
C ILE A 332 -24.80 13.11 -4.28
N LEU A 333 -25.22 14.22 -3.67
CA LEU A 333 -24.76 14.68 -2.36
C LEU A 333 -25.97 15.18 -1.57
N ASN A 334 -26.05 14.78 -0.31
CA ASN A 334 -26.94 15.37 0.69
C ASN A 334 -26.32 15.17 2.07
N ASN A 335 -25.85 16.24 2.71
CA ASN A 335 -25.15 16.15 3.99
C ASN A 335 -26.07 16.18 5.22
N GLY A 336 -27.40 16.28 5.07
CA GLY A 336 -28.29 16.37 6.23
C GLY A 336 -29.63 17.05 6.00
N ILE A 337 -30.17 17.65 7.07
CA ILE A 337 -31.47 18.33 7.09
C ILE A 337 -31.31 19.69 7.77
N ALA A 338 -31.70 20.76 7.09
CA ALA A 338 -31.58 22.14 7.56
C ALA A 338 -32.73 22.61 8.48
N THR A 339 -33.33 21.71 9.26
CA THR A 339 -34.51 22.04 10.07
C THR A 339 -34.28 21.77 11.57
N PRO A 340 -34.72 22.68 12.46
CA PRO A 340 -35.37 23.96 12.16
C PRO A 340 -34.36 25.00 11.62
N PRO A 341 -34.78 25.92 10.73
CA PRO A 341 -33.88 26.96 10.21
C PRO A 341 -33.62 28.08 11.21
N LEU A 342 -34.54 28.35 12.13
CA LEU A 342 -34.43 29.36 13.19
C LEU A 342 -34.29 28.71 14.56
N ASN A 343 -33.65 29.40 15.50
CA ASN A 343 -33.38 28.92 16.87
C ASN A 343 -32.65 27.56 16.87
N ASN A 344 -31.82 27.32 15.87
CA ASN A 344 -31.08 26.07 15.74
C ASN A 344 -29.79 26.14 16.56
N THR A 345 -29.72 25.35 17.63
CA THR A 345 -28.55 25.32 18.52
C THR A 345 -27.31 24.72 17.87
N THR A 346 -27.43 24.09 16.71
CA THR A 346 -26.26 23.58 15.97
C THR A 346 -25.52 24.69 15.22
N ALA A 347 -26.16 25.83 14.96
CA ALA A 347 -25.58 27.01 14.29
C ALA A 347 -24.57 27.72 15.21
N SER A 348 -23.37 27.15 15.26
CA SER A 348 -22.31 27.40 16.25
C SER A 348 -20.90 27.12 15.71
N LYS A 349 -20.76 26.88 14.40
CA LYS A 349 -19.52 26.41 13.75
C LYS A 349 -18.92 27.52 12.91
N THR A 350 -17.60 27.49 12.76
CA THR A 350 -16.87 28.35 11.82
C THR A 350 -16.28 27.57 10.65
N TYR A 351 -16.08 26.27 10.86
CA TYR A 351 -15.53 25.31 9.91
C TYR A 351 -16.01 23.91 10.28
N SER A 352 -16.46 23.16 9.28
CA SER A 352 -16.80 21.75 9.34
C SER A 352 -16.14 21.02 8.16
N THR A 353 -15.68 19.79 8.37
CA THR A 353 -15.11 18.98 7.29
C THR A 353 -15.91 17.71 7.10
N PHE A 354 -16.37 17.50 5.87
CA PHE A 354 -17.07 16.31 5.42
C PHE A 354 -16.19 15.43 4.54
N GLN A 355 -14.93 15.83 4.28
CA GLN A 355 -13.97 15.10 3.46
C GLN A 355 -13.69 13.67 3.96
N TYR A 356 -13.93 13.39 5.26
CA TYR A 356 -13.74 12.08 5.88
C TYR A 356 -15.03 11.31 6.15
N ALA A 357 -16.16 12.02 6.24
CA ALA A 357 -17.46 11.44 6.60
C ALA A 357 -18.34 11.12 5.39
N VAL A 358 -18.13 11.84 4.28
CA VAL A 358 -18.89 11.71 3.04
C VAL A 358 -17.97 11.13 1.97
N ALA A 359 -18.43 10.07 1.29
CA ALA A 359 -17.69 9.49 0.18
C ALA A 359 -17.53 10.51 -0.97
N PRO A 360 -16.41 10.49 -1.71
CA PRO A 360 -16.21 11.39 -2.84
C PRO A 360 -17.38 11.35 -3.83
N VAL A 361 -17.96 12.51 -4.12
CA VAL A 361 -19.16 12.64 -4.96
C VAL A 361 -18.75 12.53 -6.44
N PRO A 362 -19.26 11.55 -7.19
CA PRO A 362 -18.88 11.40 -8.59
C PRO A 362 -19.52 12.49 -9.45
N ILE A 363 -18.69 13.27 -10.14
CA ILE A 363 -19.10 14.28 -11.11
C ILE A 363 -18.42 14.02 -12.46
N TYR A 364 -19.03 14.47 -13.54
CA TYR A 364 -18.62 14.07 -14.89
C TYR A 364 -18.38 15.28 -15.77
N ARG A 365 -17.29 15.25 -16.54
CA ARG A 365 -17.02 16.23 -17.60
C ARG A 365 -18.23 16.40 -18.53
N ASP A 366 -18.42 17.62 -19.00
CA ASP A 366 -19.48 18.01 -19.95
C ASP A 366 -20.90 17.72 -19.45
N SER A 367 -21.06 17.39 -18.16
CA SER A 367 -22.35 17.15 -17.52
C SER A 367 -22.71 18.30 -16.59
N SER A 368 -24.00 18.61 -16.52
CA SER A 368 -24.53 19.67 -15.67
C SER A 368 -25.04 19.12 -14.34
N PHE A 369 -24.86 19.91 -13.29
CA PHE A 369 -25.29 19.63 -11.93
C PHE A 369 -25.96 20.87 -11.36
N SER A 370 -26.80 20.66 -10.34
CA SER A 370 -27.26 21.75 -9.49
C SER A 370 -26.74 21.59 -8.08
N LEU A 371 -26.25 22.68 -7.50
CA LEU A 371 -25.82 22.78 -6.11
C LEU A 371 -26.82 23.65 -5.35
N SER A 372 -27.35 23.14 -4.25
CA SER A 372 -28.22 23.91 -3.35
C SER A 372 -27.62 23.97 -1.96
N VAL A 373 -27.65 25.15 -1.36
CA VAL A 373 -27.13 25.42 -0.02
C VAL A 373 -28.21 26.11 0.78
N SER A 374 -28.54 25.57 1.95
CA SER A 374 -29.49 26.16 2.88
C SER A 374 -28.81 26.77 4.10
N GLU A 375 -29.46 27.75 4.69
CA GLU A 375 -29.03 28.52 5.85
C GLU A 375 -29.78 28.08 7.12
N ILE A 376 -29.04 27.97 8.23
CA ILE A 376 -29.60 27.84 9.58
C ILE A 376 -29.04 28.94 10.49
N THR A 377 -29.81 29.33 11.50
CA THR A 377 -29.38 30.32 12.49
C THR A 377 -29.80 29.93 13.92
N SER A 378 -28.96 30.29 14.89
CA SER A 378 -29.30 30.18 16.31
C SER A 378 -30.22 31.32 16.78
N SER A 379 -30.42 32.35 15.94
CA SER A 379 -31.32 33.46 16.19
C SER A 379 -32.79 33.11 15.92
N SER A 380 -33.70 33.89 16.51
CA SER A 380 -35.14 33.82 16.21
C SER A 380 -35.51 34.44 14.85
N THR A 381 -34.56 35.08 14.17
CA THR A 381 -34.72 35.72 12.85
C THR A 381 -33.49 35.46 11.98
N MET A 382 -33.68 35.31 10.67
CA MET A 382 -32.57 35.24 9.71
C MET A 382 -31.82 36.57 9.58
N PRO A 383 -30.53 36.56 9.24
CA PRO A 383 -29.81 37.77 8.87
C PRO A 383 -30.41 38.38 7.58
N ALA A 384 -30.18 39.67 7.38
CA ALA A 384 -30.68 40.36 6.18
C ALA A 384 -30.08 39.79 4.88
N LYS A 385 -28.86 39.24 4.96
CA LYS A 385 -28.12 38.66 3.83
C LYS A 385 -27.05 37.68 4.33
N ALA A 386 -27.03 36.47 3.77
CA ALA A 386 -25.91 35.53 3.88
C ALA A 386 -25.29 35.33 2.49
N ASN A 387 -24.02 35.69 2.31
CA ASN A 387 -23.32 35.41 1.05
C ASN A 387 -22.97 33.92 1.01
N VAL A 388 -23.02 33.31 -0.17
CA VAL A 388 -22.64 31.91 -0.39
C VAL A 388 -21.71 31.80 -1.60
N ALA A 389 -20.61 31.07 -1.43
CA ALA A 389 -19.70 30.70 -2.50
C ALA A 389 -19.37 29.21 -2.45
N ALA A 390 -19.14 28.61 -3.60
CA ALA A 390 -18.62 27.25 -3.68
C ALA A 390 -17.58 27.11 -4.79
N TYR A 391 -16.59 26.27 -4.56
CA TYR A 391 -15.44 26.05 -5.43
C TYR A 391 -15.21 24.56 -5.63
N ILE A 392 -14.77 24.16 -6.82
CA ILE A 392 -14.31 22.80 -7.14
C ILE A 392 -12.96 22.91 -7.83
N ASP A 393 -11.91 22.33 -7.24
CA ASP A 393 -10.54 22.35 -7.78
C ASP A 393 -10.45 21.43 -9.01
N TYR A 394 -10.78 22.00 -10.18
CA TYR A 394 -10.91 21.26 -11.45
C TYR A 394 -9.56 20.92 -12.04
N ASN A 395 -8.50 21.66 -11.72
CA ASN A 395 -7.15 21.39 -12.21
C ASN A 395 -6.32 20.50 -11.26
N ARG A 396 -6.88 20.15 -10.08
CA ARG A 396 -6.30 19.25 -9.08
C ARG A 396 -4.95 19.72 -8.55
N ASN A 397 -4.75 21.04 -8.48
CA ASN A 397 -3.48 21.63 -8.04
C ASN A 397 -3.44 21.92 -6.53
N GLY A 398 -4.53 21.66 -5.79
CA GLY A 398 -4.63 21.90 -4.35
C GLY A 398 -4.95 23.34 -3.96
N LEU A 399 -5.36 24.18 -4.91
CA LEU A 399 -5.80 25.55 -4.71
C LEU A 399 -7.23 25.71 -5.23
N PHE A 400 -7.95 26.68 -4.67
CA PHE A 400 -9.28 27.05 -5.15
C PHE A 400 -9.20 28.41 -5.83
N GLU A 401 -9.20 28.43 -7.16
CA GLU A 401 -9.09 29.66 -7.92
C GLU A 401 -10.43 30.32 -8.24
N THR A 402 -10.37 31.57 -8.69
CA THR A 402 -11.58 32.30 -9.08
C THR A 402 -12.30 31.65 -10.27
N ALA A 403 -11.57 31.03 -11.19
CA ALA A 403 -12.13 30.32 -12.34
C ALA A 403 -12.88 29.02 -11.95
N GLU A 404 -12.64 28.52 -10.74
CA GLU A 404 -13.16 27.26 -10.20
C GLU A 404 -14.41 27.46 -9.34
N LYS A 405 -14.86 28.71 -9.22
CA LYS A 405 -16.04 29.10 -8.45
C LYS A 405 -17.32 28.68 -9.19
N VAL A 406 -18.03 27.71 -8.62
CA VAL A 406 -19.29 27.16 -9.18
C VAL A 406 -20.55 27.83 -8.59
N MET A 407 -20.43 28.52 -7.46
CA MET A 407 -21.52 29.26 -6.82
C MET A 407 -21.03 30.63 -6.34
N LYS A 408 -21.81 31.68 -6.64
CA LYS A 408 -21.64 33.03 -6.09
C LYS A 408 -23.01 33.70 -6.00
N THR A 409 -23.65 33.59 -4.84
CA THR A 409 -25.00 34.12 -4.61
C THR A 409 -25.12 34.65 -3.18
N SER A 410 -26.32 35.08 -2.80
CA SER A 410 -26.67 35.36 -1.42
C SER A 410 -28.07 34.87 -1.09
N ILE A 411 -28.22 34.23 0.05
CA ILE A 411 -29.51 33.88 0.63
C ILE A 411 -30.07 35.15 1.29
N ALA A 412 -31.30 35.50 0.93
CA ALA A 412 -32.02 36.67 1.45
C ALA A 412 -33.49 36.30 1.71
N ALA A 413 -34.22 37.16 2.45
CA ALA A 413 -35.63 36.95 2.82
C ALA A 413 -36.59 36.76 1.63
N THR A 414 -36.16 37.08 0.40
CA THR A 414 -36.90 36.91 -0.86
C THR A 414 -36.55 35.63 -1.63
N SER A 415 -35.79 34.71 -1.04
CA SER A 415 -35.37 33.47 -1.71
C SER A 415 -36.57 32.59 -2.09
N THR A 416 -36.47 31.91 -3.23
CA THR A 416 -37.56 31.13 -3.85
C THR A 416 -37.98 29.91 -3.02
N VAL A 417 -37.05 29.37 -2.24
CA VAL A 417 -37.27 28.34 -1.21
C VAL A 417 -36.80 28.95 0.12
N PRO A 418 -37.60 28.90 1.20
CA PRO A 418 -37.21 29.53 2.47
C PRO A 418 -35.79 29.13 2.89
N ASN A 419 -34.90 30.13 2.98
CA ASN A 419 -33.51 30.00 3.45
C ASN A 419 -32.62 29.07 2.60
N THR A 420 -32.89 28.88 1.31
CA THR A 420 -32.08 28.01 0.43
C THR A 420 -31.87 28.63 -0.95
N GLU A 421 -30.63 28.65 -1.42
CA GLU A 421 -30.30 29.07 -2.79
C GLU A 421 -29.78 27.90 -3.62
N LYS A 422 -30.09 27.92 -4.93
CA LYS A 422 -29.72 26.87 -5.90
C LYS A 422 -29.06 27.49 -7.11
N VAL A 423 -27.94 26.90 -7.55
CA VAL A 423 -27.26 27.25 -8.81
C VAL A 423 -27.07 26.01 -9.67
N THR A 424 -26.90 26.22 -10.97
CA THR A 424 -26.50 25.17 -11.92
C THR A 424 -25.11 25.44 -12.45
N PHE A 425 -24.30 24.40 -12.60
CA PHE A 425 -22.97 24.48 -13.20
C PHE A 425 -22.71 23.28 -14.11
N THR A 426 -21.72 23.40 -15.00
CA THR A 426 -21.25 22.33 -15.87
C THR A 426 -19.79 22.07 -15.58
N VAL A 427 -19.40 20.81 -15.44
CA VAL A 427 -18.00 20.43 -15.25
C VAL A 427 -17.24 20.64 -16.57
N PRO A 428 -16.14 21.41 -16.60
CA PRO A 428 -15.39 21.67 -17.82
C PRO A 428 -14.84 20.40 -18.51
N HIS A 429 -14.80 20.40 -19.84
CA HIS A 429 -14.22 19.30 -20.63
C HIS A 429 -12.76 18.96 -20.27
N ASN A 430 -12.00 19.97 -19.84
CA ASN A 430 -10.58 19.86 -19.50
C ASN A 430 -10.31 19.65 -18.00
N ALA A 431 -11.35 19.49 -17.15
CA ALA A 431 -11.17 19.24 -15.73
C ALA A 431 -10.39 17.93 -15.50
N GLU A 432 -9.31 17.95 -14.72
CA GLU A 432 -8.46 16.78 -14.50
C GLU A 432 -9.22 15.64 -13.81
N ILE A 433 -9.00 14.40 -14.28
CA ILE A 433 -9.70 13.22 -13.75
C ILE A 433 -9.13 12.82 -12.39
N GLY A 434 -10.03 12.45 -11.47
CA GLY A 434 -9.72 11.92 -10.15
C GLY A 434 -10.32 12.74 -9.01
N ILE A 435 -9.97 12.33 -7.79
CA ILE A 435 -10.47 12.97 -6.57
C ILE A 435 -9.83 14.34 -6.40
N THR A 436 -10.67 15.31 -6.00
CA THR A 436 -10.31 16.70 -5.70
C THR A 436 -11.25 17.28 -4.62
N GLY A 437 -10.92 18.46 -4.09
CA GLY A 437 -11.73 19.15 -3.10
C GLY A 437 -12.89 19.94 -3.70
N MET A 438 -13.97 20.04 -2.92
CA MET A 438 -15.01 21.04 -3.10
C MET A 438 -15.19 21.78 -1.77
N ARG A 439 -15.23 23.11 -1.81
CA ARG A 439 -15.44 23.95 -0.62
C ARG A 439 -16.71 24.76 -0.78
N VAL A 440 -17.55 24.77 0.25
CA VAL A 440 -18.75 25.61 0.36
C VAL A 440 -18.55 26.58 1.50
N ILE A 441 -18.82 27.87 1.26
CA ILE A 441 -18.55 28.95 2.19
C ILE A 441 -19.81 29.78 2.33
N MET A 442 -20.26 29.98 3.56
CA MET A 442 -21.33 30.89 3.90
C MET A 442 -20.81 31.97 4.86
N GLY A 443 -21.23 33.21 4.68
CA GLY A 443 -20.94 34.25 5.66
C GLY A 443 -21.53 35.61 5.36
N THR A 444 -21.56 36.47 6.37
CA THR A 444 -22.08 37.84 6.25
C THR A 444 -21.08 38.81 5.61
N GLY A 445 -19.78 38.50 5.65
CA GLY A 445 -18.70 39.28 5.04
C GLY A 445 -18.38 38.90 3.59
N ASN A 446 -17.21 39.36 3.12
CA ASN A 446 -16.65 38.98 1.82
C ASN A 446 -16.10 37.55 1.90
N LEU A 447 -16.49 36.71 0.95
CA LEU A 447 -16.07 35.31 0.92
C LEU A 447 -14.79 35.16 0.11
N ASP A 448 -13.79 34.53 0.74
CA ASP A 448 -12.55 34.10 0.12
C ASP A 448 -12.37 32.60 0.31
N SER A 449 -11.80 31.90 -0.67
CA SER A 449 -11.53 30.46 -0.59
C SER A 449 -10.40 30.13 0.39
N CYS A 450 -9.63 31.14 0.79
CA CYS A 450 -8.47 31.02 1.65
C CYS A 450 -8.48 32.09 2.76
N GLY A 451 -8.10 31.73 3.99
CA GLY A 451 -8.00 32.68 5.10
C GLY A 451 -9.31 32.88 5.87
N THR A 452 -9.36 33.89 6.73
CA THR A 452 -10.52 34.11 7.62
C THR A 452 -11.59 34.97 6.96
N VAL A 453 -12.84 34.49 6.94
CA VAL A 453 -14.00 35.26 6.51
C VAL A 453 -14.52 36.07 7.70
N THR A 454 -14.55 37.41 7.59
CA THR A 454 -15.04 38.28 8.67
C THR A 454 -16.56 38.14 8.84
N GLY A 455 -17.01 37.96 10.09
CA GLY A 455 -18.41 37.85 10.47
C GLY A 455 -18.82 36.44 10.88
N GLU A 456 -20.14 36.24 10.91
CA GLU A 456 -20.79 34.95 11.20
C GLU A 456 -20.85 34.08 9.92
N GLY A 457 -20.85 32.76 10.08
CA GLY A 457 -20.96 31.81 8.97
C GLY A 457 -20.13 30.55 9.19
N GLU A 458 -20.12 29.67 8.19
CA GLU A 458 -19.44 28.39 8.22
C GLU A 458 -18.78 28.09 6.87
N VAL A 459 -17.67 27.35 6.94
CA VAL A 459 -16.98 26.77 5.79
C VAL A 459 -17.10 25.26 5.88
N GLU A 460 -17.54 24.62 4.80
CA GLU A 460 -17.64 23.16 4.69
C GLU A 460 -16.77 22.63 3.55
N ASP A 461 -15.96 21.61 3.83
CA ASP A 461 -15.14 20.92 2.83
C ASP A 461 -15.65 19.52 2.50
N TYR A 462 -15.66 19.20 1.22
CA TYR A 462 -16.12 17.93 0.62
C TYR A 462 -15.07 17.40 -0.36
N LEU A 463 -15.21 16.13 -0.75
CA LEU A 463 -14.48 15.55 -1.86
C LEU A 463 -15.43 15.27 -3.03
N VAL A 464 -14.95 15.55 -4.24
CA VAL A 464 -15.59 15.16 -5.49
C VAL A 464 -14.63 14.29 -6.31
N ASP A 465 -15.17 13.37 -7.10
CA ASP A 465 -14.43 12.48 -8.00
C ASP A 465 -14.78 12.85 -9.44
N ILE A 466 -13.89 13.59 -10.11
CA ILE A 466 -14.09 14.03 -11.49
C ILE A 466 -13.81 12.85 -12.42
N ARG A 467 -14.79 12.48 -13.23
CA ARG A 467 -14.73 11.36 -14.16
C ARG A 467 -15.00 11.84 -15.60
N TYR A 468 -14.65 11.01 -16.58
CA TYR A 468 -15.02 11.25 -17.97
C TYR A 468 -16.53 11.33 -18.14
N GLU A 469 -17.01 11.93 -19.22
CA GLU A 469 -18.44 11.89 -19.55
C GLU A 469 -18.98 10.45 -19.48
N PRO A 470 -20.16 10.20 -18.89
CA PRO A 470 -20.75 8.87 -18.87
C PRO A 470 -21.01 8.38 -20.29
N CYS A 471 -20.92 7.07 -20.50
CA CYS A 471 -21.40 6.48 -21.75
C CYS A 471 -22.90 6.82 -21.95
N LYS A 472 -23.30 7.06 -23.20
CA LYS A 472 -24.70 7.34 -23.58
C LYS A 472 -25.32 6.21 -24.40
N ASP A 473 -24.50 5.56 -25.22
CA ASP A 473 -24.88 4.54 -26.19
C ASP A 473 -23.86 3.39 -26.18
N ALA A 474 -24.06 2.42 -27.06
CA ALA A 474 -23.10 1.38 -27.44
C ALA A 474 -21.68 1.92 -27.66
N ALA A 475 -20.82 1.78 -26.65
CA ALA A 475 -19.41 2.19 -26.73
C ALA A 475 -18.56 1.13 -27.46
N ASN A 476 -17.43 1.57 -28.03
CA ASN A 476 -16.50 0.67 -28.73
C ASN A 476 -15.89 -0.35 -27.74
N PRO A 477 -16.16 -1.67 -27.91
CA PRO A 477 -15.69 -2.69 -26.97
C PRO A 477 -14.21 -3.04 -27.14
N GLY A 478 -13.53 -2.53 -28.18
CA GLY A 478 -12.12 -2.81 -28.44
C GLY A 478 -11.88 -4.06 -29.29
N GLU A 479 -10.67 -4.61 -29.18
CA GLU A 479 -10.19 -5.77 -29.92
C GLU A 479 -9.39 -6.68 -28.99
N VAL A 480 -9.82 -7.94 -28.88
CA VAL A 480 -9.09 -8.95 -28.13
C VAL A 480 -7.89 -9.42 -28.93
N LYS A 481 -6.73 -9.45 -28.28
CA LYS A 481 -5.50 -10.09 -28.73
C LYS A 481 -5.17 -11.26 -27.81
N VAL A 482 -4.62 -12.32 -28.38
CA VAL A 482 -4.08 -13.46 -27.63
C VAL A 482 -2.57 -13.51 -27.82
N SER A 483 -1.81 -13.86 -26.78
CA SER A 483 -0.35 -13.98 -26.90
C SER A 483 0.03 -15.11 -27.85
N ASP A 484 -0.76 -16.18 -27.87
CA ASP A 484 -0.67 -17.29 -28.81
C ASP A 484 -2.07 -17.92 -28.97
N SER A 485 -2.38 -18.35 -30.19
CA SER A 485 -3.66 -18.97 -30.55
C SER A 485 -3.57 -20.50 -30.71
N LEU A 486 -2.36 -21.05 -30.75
CA LEU A 486 -2.07 -22.48 -30.90
C LEU A 486 -1.25 -22.98 -29.71
N MET A 487 -1.92 -23.60 -28.75
CA MET A 487 -1.32 -23.93 -27.46
C MET A 487 -1.10 -25.44 -27.28
N CYS A 488 -0.02 -25.78 -26.59
CA CYS A 488 0.16 -27.10 -26.00
C CYS A 488 -0.45 -27.15 -24.59
N ASN A 489 -0.90 -28.33 -24.15
CA ASN A 489 -1.56 -28.49 -22.86
C ASN A 489 -0.63 -28.11 -21.69
N GLY A 490 -1.15 -27.38 -20.71
CA GLY A 490 -0.45 -26.96 -19.49
C GLY A 490 0.29 -25.62 -19.59
N TYR A 491 0.45 -25.06 -20.78
CA TYR A 491 1.14 -23.78 -20.97
C TYR A 491 0.22 -22.58 -20.72
N ASP A 492 0.77 -21.49 -20.17
CA ASP A 492 0.03 -20.26 -19.96
C ASP A 492 0.03 -19.35 -21.20
N TYR A 493 -1.06 -18.61 -21.36
CA TYR A 493 -1.24 -17.60 -22.39
C TYR A 493 -2.03 -16.41 -21.86
N LEU A 494 -1.87 -15.28 -22.52
CA LEU A 494 -2.54 -14.03 -22.18
C LEU A 494 -3.63 -13.73 -23.20
N THR A 495 -4.76 -13.23 -22.70
CA THR A 495 -5.77 -12.56 -23.53
C THR A 495 -5.86 -11.11 -23.09
N ILE A 496 -5.76 -10.17 -24.04
CA ILE A 496 -5.54 -8.75 -23.78
C ILE A 496 -6.54 -7.92 -24.59
N ASP A 497 -7.18 -6.94 -23.95
CA ASP A 497 -7.91 -5.88 -24.62
C ASP A 497 -7.59 -4.53 -23.95
N THR A 498 -6.95 -3.66 -24.72
CA THR A 498 -6.57 -2.31 -24.31
C THR A 498 -7.07 -1.22 -25.27
N THR A 499 -7.83 -1.60 -26.31
CA THR A 499 -8.24 -0.73 -27.42
C THR A 499 -9.71 -0.28 -27.33
N TYR A 500 -10.42 -0.72 -26.29
CA TYR A 500 -11.75 -0.23 -25.92
C TYR A 500 -11.78 1.28 -25.65
N GLU A 501 -12.98 1.85 -25.63
CA GLU A 501 -13.20 3.27 -25.35
C GLU A 501 -12.90 3.62 -23.87
N LYS A 502 -11.68 4.09 -23.60
CA LYS A 502 -11.19 4.40 -22.24
C LYS A 502 -11.67 5.75 -21.67
N TYR A 503 -12.09 6.67 -22.54
CA TYR A 503 -12.45 8.04 -22.16
C TYR A 503 -13.96 8.25 -21.95
N ARG A 504 -14.60 7.22 -21.37
CA ARG A 504 -16.00 7.23 -20.95
C ARG A 504 -16.15 6.58 -19.60
N SER A 505 -17.01 7.15 -18.76
CA SER A 505 -17.32 6.60 -17.45
C SER A 505 -18.48 5.64 -17.50
N GLU A 506 -18.63 4.88 -16.41
CA GLU A 506 -19.74 3.93 -16.18
C GLU A 506 -19.76 2.73 -17.14
N LEU A 507 -18.75 2.55 -17.99
CA LEU A 507 -18.59 1.33 -18.78
C LEU A 507 -18.28 0.13 -17.88
N VAL A 508 -19.01 -0.96 -18.10
CA VAL A 508 -18.76 -2.25 -17.45
C VAL A 508 -18.27 -3.23 -18.50
N ARG A 509 -17.02 -3.65 -18.39
CA ARG A 509 -16.42 -4.69 -19.25
C ARG A 509 -16.30 -5.99 -18.50
N THR A 510 -16.54 -7.11 -19.17
CA THR A 510 -16.40 -8.45 -18.60
C THR A 510 -15.94 -9.40 -19.69
N TRP A 511 -14.91 -10.18 -19.40
CA TRP A 511 -14.45 -11.21 -20.31
C TRP A 511 -15.46 -12.35 -20.38
N GLN A 512 -15.67 -12.88 -21.58
CA GLN A 512 -16.49 -14.05 -21.82
C GLN A 512 -15.69 -15.15 -22.48
N ILE A 513 -16.04 -16.39 -22.15
CA ILE A 513 -15.49 -17.61 -22.71
C ILE A 513 -16.62 -18.48 -23.30
N SER A 514 -16.34 -19.13 -24.42
CA SER A 514 -17.27 -20.07 -25.06
C SER A 514 -16.51 -21.27 -25.65
N ALA A 515 -17.11 -22.46 -25.60
CA ALA A 515 -16.57 -23.67 -26.22
C ALA A 515 -17.05 -23.85 -27.68
N ASP A 516 -18.16 -23.21 -28.05
CA ASP A 516 -18.87 -23.44 -29.31
C ASP A 516 -19.15 -22.15 -30.11
N ASP A 517 -18.66 -21.00 -29.62
CA ASP A 517 -18.93 -19.65 -30.16
C ASP A 517 -20.41 -19.23 -30.11
N ILE A 518 -21.27 -20.01 -29.44
CA ILE A 518 -22.72 -19.80 -29.36
C ILE A 518 -23.11 -19.49 -27.92
N VAL A 519 -22.72 -20.35 -26.97
CA VAL A 519 -23.03 -20.23 -25.55
C VAL A 519 -21.85 -19.60 -24.82
N TRP A 520 -22.08 -18.43 -24.23
CA TRP A 520 -21.04 -17.62 -23.61
C TRP A 520 -21.21 -17.52 -22.09
N TYR A 521 -20.11 -17.68 -21.35
CA TYR A 521 -20.06 -17.55 -19.90
C TYR A 521 -19.13 -16.41 -19.51
N ASN A 522 -19.51 -15.64 -18.48
CA ASN A 522 -18.64 -14.60 -17.93
C ASN A 522 -17.50 -15.25 -17.14
N VAL A 523 -16.27 -14.80 -17.38
CA VAL A 523 -15.11 -15.22 -16.59
C VAL A 523 -15.18 -14.54 -15.22
N ALA A 524 -15.15 -15.34 -14.16
CA ALA A 524 -15.25 -14.83 -12.79
C ALA A 524 -14.10 -13.89 -12.44
N GLY A 525 -14.40 -12.76 -11.80
CA GLY A 525 -13.39 -11.78 -11.38
C GLY A 525 -12.70 -11.06 -12.56
N SER A 526 -13.29 -11.08 -13.75
CA SER A 526 -12.77 -10.42 -14.95
C SER A 526 -13.29 -9.00 -15.18
N THR A 527 -14.18 -8.51 -14.31
CA THR A 527 -14.83 -7.20 -14.48
C THR A 527 -13.80 -6.08 -14.55
N ASN A 528 -13.86 -5.28 -15.60
CA ASN A 528 -12.98 -4.15 -15.88
C ASN A 528 -11.49 -4.49 -15.91
N LYS A 529 -11.13 -5.74 -16.19
CA LYS A 529 -9.74 -6.16 -16.40
C LYS A 529 -9.34 -6.04 -17.87
N ASP A 530 -8.17 -5.48 -18.12
CA ASP A 530 -7.58 -5.37 -19.46
C ASP A 530 -6.93 -6.68 -19.93
N LEU A 531 -6.62 -7.59 -19.00
CA LEU A 531 -5.90 -8.83 -19.28
C LEU A 531 -6.46 -10.00 -18.47
N LEU A 532 -6.47 -11.19 -19.08
CA LEU A 532 -6.55 -12.48 -18.38
C LEU A 532 -5.30 -13.30 -18.65
N GLN A 533 -4.80 -13.94 -17.60
CA GLN A 533 -3.81 -14.99 -17.69
C GLN A 533 -4.53 -16.34 -17.56
N ASN A 534 -4.33 -17.21 -18.53
CA ASN A 534 -5.00 -18.50 -18.63
C ASN A 534 -3.98 -19.63 -18.74
N ILE A 535 -4.39 -20.85 -18.43
CA ILE A 535 -3.62 -22.07 -18.69
C ILE A 535 -4.42 -22.90 -19.68
N TYR A 536 -3.79 -23.32 -20.77
CA TYR A 536 -4.48 -24.09 -21.80
C TYR A 536 -4.67 -25.55 -21.34
N GLY A 537 -5.93 -25.95 -21.15
CA GLY A 537 -6.30 -27.29 -20.66
C GLY A 537 -6.49 -28.36 -21.75
N GLY A 538 -6.12 -28.08 -23.00
CA GLY A 538 -6.24 -29.02 -24.12
C GLY A 538 -7.56 -28.97 -24.90
N GLN A 539 -8.52 -28.13 -24.49
CA GLN A 539 -9.78 -27.90 -25.20
C GLN A 539 -9.81 -26.51 -25.83
N PRO A 540 -10.34 -26.37 -27.06
CA PRO A 540 -10.45 -25.08 -27.73
C PRO A 540 -11.49 -24.19 -27.05
N PHE A 541 -11.17 -22.90 -26.92
CA PHE A 541 -12.06 -21.88 -26.38
C PHE A 541 -12.00 -20.57 -27.16
N TYR A 542 -13.16 -19.96 -27.32
CA TYR A 542 -13.33 -18.60 -27.83
C TYR A 542 -13.34 -17.61 -26.68
N TYR A 543 -12.69 -16.48 -26.87
CA TYR A 543 -12.64 -15.35 -25.94
C TYR A 543 -13.17 -14.09 -26.59
N ARG A 544 -13.99 -13.33 -25.87
CA ARG A 544 -14.39 -11.97 -26.24
C ARG A 544 -14.57 -11.12 -25.00
N VAL A 545 -14.61 -9.81 -25.16
CA VAL A 545 -15.02 -8.88 -24.10
C VAL A 545 -16.43 -8.41 -24.39
N ARG A 546 -17.29 -8.52 -23.37
CA ARG A 546 -18.61 -7.88 -23.34
C ARG A 546 -18.46 -6.52 -22.67
N GLN A 547 -18.91 -5.47 -23.35
CA GLN A 547 -18.99 -4.12 -22.80
C GLN A 547 -20.45 -3.69 -22.67
N ILE A 548 -20.80 -3.11 -21.54
CA ILE A 548 -22.15 -2.61 -21.25
C ILE A 548 -22.03 -1.13 -20.90
N CYS A 549 -22.89 -0.32 -21.49
CA CYS A 549 -23.20 1.00 -20.96
C CYS A 549 -24.48 0.90 -20.12
N PRO A 550 -24.42 0.94 -18.78
CA PRO A 550 -25.60 0.80 -17.93
C PRO A 550 -26.56 1.99 -18.03
N ARG A 551 -26.06 3.15 -18.47
CA ARG A 551 -26.84 4.37 -18.62
C ARG A 551 -27.43 4.42 -20.02
N GLY A 552 -28.75 4.53 -20.13
CA GLY A 552 -29.49 4.38 -21.40
C GLY A 552 -30.24 3.05 -21.49
N ASN A 553 -30.40 2.49 -22.70
CA ASN A 553 -31.10 1.22 -22.95
C ASN A 553 -30.31 -0.04 -22.53
N ALA A 554 -29.29 0.11 -21.67
CA ALA A 554 -28.35 -0.94 -21.29
C ALA A 554 -27.64 -1.58 -22.50
N ASP A 555 -27.25 -0.74 -23.46
CA ASP A 555 -26.62 -1.17 -24.71
C ASP A 555 -25.39 -2.03 -24.42
N THR A 556 -25.34 -3.18 -25.10
CA THR A 556 -24.27 -4.16 -24.95
C THR A 556 -23.56 -4.31 -26.29
N THR A 557 -22.24 -4.16 -26.26
CA THR A 557 -21.35 -4.42 -27.39
C THR A 557 -20.37 -5.55 -27.07
N TYR A 558 -19.84 -6.19 -28.10
CA TYR A 558 -18.90 -7.29 -27.98
C TYR A 558 -17.71 -7.04 -28.90
N THR A 559 -16.51 -7.37 -28.43
CA THR A 559 -15.36 -7.49 -29.33
C THR A 559 -15.57 -8.64 -30.30
N LYS A 560 -14.81 -8.64 -31.39
CA LYS A 560 -14.61 -9.85 -32.17
C LYS A 560 -14.00 -10.95 -31.30
N GLU A 561 -14.49 -12.16 -31.46
CA GLU A 561 -14.02 -13.36 -30.79
C GLU A 561 -12.62 -13.80 -31.26
N GLN A 562 -11.84 -14.35 -30.34
CA GLN A 562 -10.53 -14.96 -30.63
C GLN A 562 -10.54 -16.42 -30.17
N LEU A 563 -10.16 -17.32 -31.07
CA LEU A 563 -10.07 -18.76 -30.80
C LEU A 563 -8.66 -19.12 -30.35
N VAL A 564 -8.56 -19.77 -29.19
CA VAL A 564 -7.35 -20.48 -28.73
C VAL A 564 -7.63 -21.97 -28.82
N ARG A 565 -6.75 -22.71 -29.51
CA ARG A 565 -6.92 -24.14 -29.77
C ARG A 565 -5.63 -24.91 -29.65
N SER A 566 -5.72 -26.23 -29.75
CA SER A 566 -4.56 -27.11 -29.62
C SER A 566 -3.66 -26.96 -30.84
N LYS A 567 -2.36 -26.94 -30.58
CA LYS A 567 -1.34 -27.11 -31.60
C LYS A 567 -1.33 -28.56 -32.10
N ASP A 568 -0.77 -28.79 -33.30
CA ASP A 568 -0.62 -30.14 -33.84
C ASP A 568 0.19 -31.00 -32.87
N GLY A 569 -0.31 -32.20 -32.58
CA GLY A 569 0.21 -32.98 -31.46
C GLY A 569 1.68 -33.43 -31.57
N TYR A 570 2.32 -33.34 -32.74
CA TYR A 570 3.75 -33.63 -32.91
C TYR A 570 4.65 -32.43 -32.54
N LYS A 571 4.09 -31.24 -32.41
CA LYS A 571 4.78 -30.03 -31.95
C LYS A 571 4.78 -29.86 -30.43
N CYS A 572 3.97 -30.67 -29.73
CA CYS A 572 3.81 -30.60 -28.28
C CYS A 572 4.58 -31.71 -27.57
N TYR A 573 5.66 -31.32 -26.90
CA TYR A 573 6.39 -32.15 -25.96
C TYR A 573 5.90 -31.92 -24.52
N CYS A 574 6.48 -32.65 -23.56
CA CYS A 574 6.20 -32.46 -22.15
C CYS A 574 6.32 -30.98 -21.72
N TYR A 575 5.54 -30.58 -20.73
CA TYR A 575 5.54 -29.22 -20.19
C TYR A 575 6.94 -28.82 -19.67
N SER A 576 7.45 -27.67 -20.09
CA SER A 576 8.69 -27.05 -19.58
C SER A 576 8.66 -25.54 -19.77
N GLN A 577 8.74 -24.77 -18.67
CA GLN A 577 8.83 -23.31 -18.68
C GLN A 577 9.19 -22.74 -17.29
N ALA A 578 9.66 -21.48 -17.26
CA ALA A 578 9.85 -20.77 -16.01
C ALA A 578 8.51 -20.35 -15.36
N VAL A 579 8.45 -20.40 -14.02
CA VAL A 579 7.26 -20.07 -13.22
C VAL A 579 7.57 -19.09 -12.08
N GLY A 580 8.76 -18.50 -12.03
CA GLY A 580 9.17 -17.60 -10.94
C GLY A 580 8.54 -16.20 -10.96
N GLY A 581 7.82 -15.84 -12.02
CA GLY A 581 7.22 -14.51 -12.16
C GLY A 581 8.29 -13.43 -12.14
N ASP A 582 8.21 -12.48 -11.21
CA ASP A 582 9.21 -11.40 -11.07
C ASP A 582 10.61 -11.88 -10.69
N LYS A 583 10.75 -13.14 -10.23
CA LYS A 583 12.05 -13.78 -9.94
C LYS A 583 12.72 -14.35 -11.17
N ASP A 584 12.04 -14.39 -12.32
CA ASP A 584 12.64 -14.77 -13.58
C ASP A 584 13.56 -13.65 -14.07
N SER A 585 14.82 -13.99 -14.33
CA SER A 585 15.88 -13.01 -14.57
C SER A 585 16.87 -13.39 -15.66
N THR A 586 16.73 -14.56 -16.29
CA THR A 586 17.71 -15.06 -17.27
C THR A 586 17.02 -15.70 -18.46
N ASP A 587 17.44 -15.39 -19.69
CA ASP A 587 16.86 -15.90 -20.94
C ASP A 587 17.95 -16.29 -21.93
N VAL A 588 17.56 -16.98 -23.01
CA VAL A 588 18.41 -17.21 -24.18
C VAL A 588 18.41 -15.95 -25.05
N GLY A 589 19.53 -15.24 -25.11
CA GLY A 589 19.69 -14.06 -25.98
C GLY A 589 20.03 -14.41 -27.43
N GLY A 590 20.49 -15.64 -27.68
CA GLY A 590 20.79 -16.13 -29.02
C GLY A 590 21.07 -17.62 -29.02
N PHE A 591 20.69 -18.28 -30.10
CA PHE A 591 20.88 -19.71 -30.30
C PHE A 591 21.28 -19.99 -31.74
N SER A 592 22.25 -20.87 -31.93
CA SER A 592 22.58 -21.37 -33.27
C SER A 592 22.88 -22.86 -33.25
N VAL A 593 22.48 -23.56 -34.32
CA VAL A 593 22.88 -24.93 -34.60
C VAL A 593 23.09 -25.11 -36.10
N GLY A 594 24.30 -25.49 -36.51
CA GLY A 594 24.66 -25.52 -37.93
C GLY A 594 24.50 -24.15 -38.59
N ASP A 595 23.70 -24.08 -39.65
CA ASP A 595 23.37 -22.83 -40.37
C ASP A 595 22.14 -22.11 -39.79
N TYR A 596 21.43 -22.73 -38.85
CA TYR A 596 20.29 -22.10 -38.18
C TYR A 596 20.80 -21.15 -37.09
N ILE A 597 20.36 -19.90 -37.14
CA ILE A 597 20.76 -18.85 -36.21
C ILE A 597 19.55 -18.02 -35.83
N ILE A 598 19.28 -17.91 -34.53
CA ILE A 598 18.42 -16.90 -33.94
C ILE A 598 19.29 -15.97 -33.11
N ASN A 599 19.16 -14.67 -33.37
CA ASN A 599 19.73 -13.64 -32.53
C ASN A 599 18.58 -12.75 -32.02
N LEU A 600 18.26 -12.87 -30.73
CA LEU A 600 17.22 -12.05 -30.09
C LEU A 600 17.78 -10.68 -29.66
N GLY A 601 19.11 -10.52 -29.66
CA GLY A 601 19.82 -9.27 -29.39
C GLY A 601 19.86 -8.88 -27.91
N GLY A 602 20.47 -7.71 -27.66
CA GLY A 602 20.59 -7.12 -26.31
C GLY A 602 21.91 -7.41 -25.60
N PRO A 603 22.21 -6.67 -24.52
CA PRO A 603 23.39 -6.90 -23.70
C PRO A 603 23.27 -8.19 -22.87
N HIS A 604 24.40 -8.71 -22.41
CA HIS A 604 24.41 -9.87 -21.50
C HIS A 604 23.78 -9.53 -20.13
N LEU A 605 24.11 -8.38 -19.55
CA LEU A 605 23.54 -7.88 -18.28
C LEU A 605 22.65 -6.68 -18.54
N ASP A 606 21.77 -6.36 -17.59
CA ASP A 606 20.81 -5.25 -17.69
C ASP A 606 19.95 -5.33 -18.96
N ASN A 607 19.60 -6.55 -19.39
CA ASN A 607 18.74 -6.78 -20.53
C ASN A 607 17.27 -6.85 -20.09
N PRO A 608 16.46 -5.81 -20.34
CA PRO A 608 15.07 -5.80 -19.90
C PRO A 608 14.20 -6.85 -20.62
N GLN A 609 14.70 -7.48 -21.68
CA GLN A 609 13.99 -8.53 -22.41
C GLN A 609 14.13 -9.92 -21.78
N ALA A 610 15.06 -10.11 -20.83
CA ALA A 610 15.30 -11.38 -20.14
C ALA A 610 14.19 -11.70 -19.11
N THR A 611 13.01 -12.06 -19.61
CA THR A 611 11.76 -12.26 -18.86
C THR A 611 10.85 -13.34 -19.47
N LYS A 612 11.34 -14.07 -20.47
CA LYS A 612 10.58 -15.04 -21.24
C LYS A 612 10.64 -16.41 -20.57
N LYS A 613 9.47 -16.85 -20.10
CA LYS A 613 9.31 -18.21 -19.56
C LYS A 613 9.61 -19.32 -20.56
N ARG A 614 9.21 -19.09 -21.82
CA ARG A 614 9.32 -20.00 -22.96
C ARG A 614 9.22 -19.22 -24.27
N THR A 615 9.92 -19.69 -25.30
CA THR A 615 9.67 -19.32 -26.69
C THR A 615 9.42 -20.58 -27.52
N ASP A 616 8.38 -20.57 -28.35
CA ASP A 616 8.00 -21.71 -29.19
C ASP A 616 8.30 -21.40 -30.67
N HIS A 617 9.28 -22.09 -31.23
CA HIS A 617 9.71 -22.00 -32.63
C HIS A 617 9.23 -23.20 -33.47
N THR A 618 8.31 -24.02 -32.96
CA THR A 618 7.85 -25.23 -33.67
C THR A 618 6.93 -24.93 -34.88
N ASP A 619 6.56 -23.66 -35.09
CA ASP A 619 5.87 -23.20 -36.31
C ASP A 619 6.83 -22.63 -37.36
N ASP A 620 8.11 -22.45 -37.02
CA ASP A 620 9.15 -22.11 -37.97
C ASP A 620 9.48 -23.32 -38.86
N ASN A 621 10.24 -23.09 -39.94
CA ASN A 621 10.76 -24.19 -40.75
C ASN A 621 11.64 -25.09 -39.88
N ALA A 622 11.45 -26.41 -40.01
CA ALA A 622 12.27 -27.37 -39.29
C ALA A 622 13.75 -27.25 -39.71
N ILE A 623 14.65 -27.52 -38.77
CA ILE A 623 16.08 -27.45 -38.98
C ILE A 623 16.56 -28.77 -39.61
N ASP A 624 17.10 -28.70 -40.82
CA ASP A 624 17.63 -29.87 -41.53
C ASP A 624 18.99 -30.29 -40.97
N MET A 625 19.11 -31.56 -40.58
CA MET A 625 20.35 -32.15 -40.07
C MET A 625 20.62 -33.49 -40.75
N TYR A 626 21.88 -33.88 -40.91
CA TYR A 626 22.29 -35.13 -41.55
C TYR A 626 22.88 -36.09 -40.54
N ILE A 627 22.49 -37.37 -40.62
CA ILE A 627 23.06 -38.44 -39.79
C ILE A 627 24.58 -38.52 -39.94
N ASP A 628 25.28 -38.92 -38.88
CA ASP A 628 26.74 -38.99 -38.81
C ASP A 628 27.46 -37.65 -39.11
N SER A 629 26.76 -36.52 -39.06
CA SER A 629 27.35 -35.18 -39.23
C SER A 629 27.51 -34.48 -37.89
N THR A 630 28.60 -33.73 -37.75
CA THR A 630 28.88 -32.92 -36.58
C THR A 630 28.43 -31.49 -36.81
N TYR A 631 27.64 -30.96 -35.88
CA TYR A 631 27.11 -29.60 -35.91
C TYR A 631 27.68 -28.79 -34.76
N LYS A 632 27.97 -27.52 -35.03
CA LYS A 632 28.31 -26.53 -34.00
C LYS A 632 27.01 -26.02 -33.38
N ILE A 633 27.02 -25.88 -32.05
CA ILE A 633 25.97 -25.23 -31.28
C ILE A 633 26.53 -24.00 -30.59
N SER A 634 25.70 -22.97 -30.44
CA SER A 634 26.00 -21.82 -29.59
C SER A 634 24.73 -21.37 -28.86
N VAL A 635 24.84 -21.08 -27.56
CA VAL A 635 23.77 -20.51 -26.73
C VAL A 635 24.34 -19.31 -25.98
N PHE A 636 23.75 -18.14 -26.20
CA PHE A 636 24.11 -16.90 -25.52
C PHE A 636 23.11 -16.61 -24.41
N GLU A 637 23.61 -16.38 -23.20
CA GLU A 637 22.80 -16.04 -22.02
C GLU A 637 22.59 -14.53 -21.90
N THR A 638 21.38 -14.13 -21.53
CA THR A 638 21.07 -12.74 -21.14
C THR A 638 20.42 -12.70 -19.77
N GLN A 639 20.64 -11.60 -19.04
CA GLN A 639 20.13 -11.39 -17.69
C GLN A 639 19.52 -10.01 -17.52
N LYS A 640 18.43 -9.95 -16.76
CA LYS A 640 17.69 -8.73 -16.44
C LYS A 640 18.45 -7.83 -15.46
N THR A 641 19.33 -8.41 -14.64
CA THR A 641 20.07 -7.71 -13.58
C THR A 641 21.48 -7.33 -14.03
N GLY A 642 22.05 -6.29 -13.40
CA GLY A 642 23.45 -5.90 -13.56
C GLY A 642 24.46 -6.81 -12.84
N VAL A 643 24.03 -7.97 -12.36
CA VAL A 643 24.84 -8.98 -11.67
C VAL A 643 24.69 -10.29 -12.41
N HIS A 644 25.82 -10.93 -12.73
CA HIS A 644 25.86 -12.23 -13.38
C HIS A 644 25.49 -13.35 -12.40
N GLY A 645 24.48 -14.14 -12.74
CA GLY A 645 24.24 -15.48 -12.21
C GLY A 645 24.57 -16.57 -13.23
N ASP A 646 25.26 -17.63 -12.81
CA ASP A 646 25.56 -18.77 -13.67
C ASP A 646 24.28 -19.58 -13.97
N VAL A 647 24.13 -20.10 -15.19
CA VAL A 647 22.99 -20.92 -15.62
C VAL A 647 23.44 -22.25 -16.19
N LYS A 648 22.58 -23.28 -16.06
CA LYS A 648 22.74 -24.57 -16.73
C LYS A 648 21.96 -24.56 -18.04
N VAL A 649 22.63 -24.88 -19.14
CA VAL A 649 22.04 -25.01 -20.47
C VAL A 649 22.07 -26.48 -20.88
N THR A 650 20.92 -27.01 -21.29
CA THR A 650 20.80 -28.39 -21.76
C THR A 650 20.01 -28.44 -23.06
N ILE A 651 20.47 -29.24 -24.02
CA ILE A 651 19.82 -29.40 -25.32
C ILE A 651 19.41 -30.86 -25.50
N PHE A 652 18.18 -31.07 -25.96
CA PHE A 652 17.57 -32.38 -26.20
C PHE A 652 17.10 -32.49 -27.65
N MET A 653 17.18 -33.68 -28.22
CA MET A 653 16.66 -34.02 -29.55
C MET A 653 16.03 -35.40 -29.52
N ASP A 654 14.76 -35.51 -29.88
CA ASP A 654 14.03 -36.78 -29.94
C ASP A 654 14.42 -37.54 -31.22
N PHE A 655 15.38 -38.46 -31.09
CA PHE A 655 15.97 -39.20 -32.21
C PHE A 655 15.09 -40.36 -32.67
N ASN A 656 14.28 -40.92 -31.77
CA ASN A 656 13.41 -42.05 -32.09
C ASN A 656 11.96 -41.63 -32.44
N ASN A 657 11.67 -40.33 -32.41
CA ASN A 657 10.40 -39.70 -32.72
C ASN A 657 9.22 -40.25 -31.88
N ASN A 658 9.46 -40.54 -30.60
CA ASN A 658 8.45 -41.04 -29.67
C ASN A 658 7.76 -39.94 -28.85
N LYS A 659 8.10 -38.66 -29.08
CA LYS A 659 7.64 -37.46 -28.37
C LYS A 659 8.08 -37.36 -26.92
N GLN A 660 9.16 -38.03 -26.57
CA GLN A 660 9.83 -37.95 -25.27
C GLN A 660 11.31 -37.67 -25.52
N TYR A 661 12.00 -37.20 -24.48
CA TYR A 661 13.45 -37.07 -24.51
C TYR A 661 14.03 -38.22 -23.67
N ASP A 662 14.44 -39.30 -24.33
CA ASP A 662 15.00 -40.51 -23.74
C ASP A 662 16.45 -40.29 -23.27
N VAL A 663 16.59 -39.78 -22.05
CA VAL A 663 17.88 -39.52 -21.42
C VAL A 663 18.52 -40.83 -20.93
N PRO A 664 19.85 -41.05 -21.12
CA PRO A 664 20.84 -40.08 -21.58
C PRO A 664 21.03 -39.98 -23.10
N TYR A 665 20.37 -40.82 -23.91
CA TYR A 665 20.65 -40.94 -25.34
C TYR A 665 20.28 -39.67 -26.14
N GLU A 666 19.20 -39.00 -25.75
CA GLU A 666 18.64 -37.86 -26.47
C GLU A 666 19.05 -36.50 -25.89
N ARG A 667 19.97 -36.50 -24.92
CA ARG A 667 20.57 -35.28 -24.38
C ARG A 667 21.88 -35.00 -25.12
N VAL A 668 21.82 -34.11 -26.11
CA VAL A 668 22.95 -33.83 -27.01
C VAL A 668 23.98 -32.86 -26.41
N TYR A 669 23.58 -32.04 -25.43
CA TYR A 669 24.48 -31.10 -24.77
C TYR A 669 24.07 -30.79 -23.33
N THR A 670 25.05 -30.57 -22.46
CA THR A 670 24.87 -29.97 -21.13
C THR A 670 26.09 -29.13 -20.78
N GLY A 671 25.88 -27.86 -20.44
CA GLY A 671 26.94 -26.94 -20.06
C GLY A 671 26.48 -25.91 -19.03
N TYR A 672 27.45 -25.14 -18.52
CA TYR A 672 27.22 -24.12 -17.50
C TYR A 672 27.89 -22.82 -17.95
N THR A 673 27.15 -21.72 -17.87
CA THR A 673 27.75 -20.40 -18.05
C THR A 673 28.56 -19.99 -16.82
N SER A 674 29.40 -18.99 -17.01
CA SER A 674 30.10 -18.31 -15.92
C SER A 674 30.40 -16.88 -16.33
N ILE A 675 30.83 -16.06 -15.37
CA ILE A 675 31.17 -14.65 -15.61
C ILE A 675 32.23 -14.45 -16.70
N SER A 676 33.08 -15.44 -16.95
CA SER A 676 34.11 -15.41 -18.01
C SER A 676 33.65 -16.08 -19.32
N ASN A 677 32.53 -16.79 -19.32
CA ASN A 677 31.98 -17.50 -20.48
C ASN A 677 30.44 -17.63 -20.40
N PHE A 678 29.75 -16.59 -20.89
CA PHE A 678 28.29 -16.52 -20.96
C PHE A 678 27.73 -16.81 -22.37
N THR A 679 28.60 -17.21 -23.30
CA THR A 679 28.24 -17.74 -24.62
C THR A 679 28.80 -19.16 -24.73
N LEU A 680 27.95 -20.15 -24.51
CA LEU A 680 28.36 -21.54 -24.61
C LEU A 680 28.42 -21.94 -26.08
N ALA A 681 29.57 -22.46 -26.52
CA ALA A 681 29.73 -23.00 -27.86
C ALA A 681 30.39 -24.38 -27.77
N ASP A 682 29.82 -25.35 -28.48
CA ASP A 682 30.33 -26.73 -28.54
C ASP A 682 29.91 -27.41 -29.85
N THR A 683 30.17 -28.70 -29.97
CA THR A 683 29.74 -29.53 -31.09
C THR A 683 29.04 -30.79 -30.60
N PHE A 684 28.11 -31.30 -31.38
CA PHE A 684 27.56 -32.64 -31.20
C PHE A 684 27.47 -33.34 -32.56
N THR A 685 27.41 -34.67 -32.54
CA THR A 685 27.27 -35.49 -33.75
C THR A 685 25.91 -36.18 -33.72
N VAL A 686 25.16 -36.06 -34.82
CA VAL A 686 23.89 -36.78 -34.97
C VAL A 686 24.18 -38.29 -35.05
N PRO A 687 23.53 -39.13 -34.23
CA PRO A 687 23.74 -40.58 -34.27
C PRO A 687 23.43 -41.20 -35.65
N PRO A 688 24.04 -42.35 -35.99
CA PRO A 688 23.74 -43.08 -37.23
C PRO A 688 22.33 -43.69 -37.25
N ILE A 689 21.76 -43.94 -36.07
CA ILE A 689 20.46 -44.61 -35.90
C ILE A 689 19.48 -43.59 -35.32
N VAL A 690 18.74 -42.93 -36.20
CA VAL A 690 17.66 -41.98 -35.88
C VAL A 690 16.51 -42.20 -36.86
N ILE A 691 15.31 -41.71 -36.54
CA ILE A 691 14.21 -41.66 -37.50
C ILE A 691 14.44 -40.49 -38.47
N THR A 692 14.52 -40.80 -39.76
CA THR A 692 14.80 -39.82 -40.82
C THR A 692 13.54 -39.38 -41.56
N GLU A 693 13.62 -38.23 -42.24
CA GLU A 693 12.58 -37.65 -43.12
C GLU A 693 11.25 -37.33 -42.43
N VAL A 694 11.26 -37.22 -41.09
CA VAL A 694 10.09 -36.82 -40.29
C VAL A 694 10.49 -35.73 -39.30
N PRO A 695 9.71 -34.64 -39.15
CA PRO A 695 9.95 -33.64 -38.11
C PRO A 695 9.86 -34.24 -36.71
N THR A 696 10.82 -33.91 -35.88
CA THR A 696 10.89 -34.30 -34.46
C THR A 696 11.36 -33.12 -33.61
N GLY A 697 11.12 -33.16 -32.31
CA GLY A 697 11.36 -32.04 -31.41
C GLY A 697 12.82 -31.88 -31.02
N MET A 698 13.28 -30.64 -30.99
CA MET A 698 14.50 -30.22 -30.29
C MET A 698 14.14 -29.18 -29.23
N ARG A 699 14.76 -29.28 -28.05
CA ARG A 699 14.53 -28.35 -26.95
C ARG A 699 15.85 -27.82 -26.40
N VAL A 700 15.87 -26.53 -26.12
CA VAL A 700 16.92 -25.86 -25.36
C VAL A 700 16.32 -25.42 -24.03
N VAL A 701 16.90 -25.87 -22.91
CA VAL A 701 16.51 -25.43 -21.57
C VAL A 701 17.68 -24.66 -20.97
N LEU A 702 17.45 -23.36 -20.70
CA LEU A 702 18.33 -22.52 -19.90
C LEU A 702 17.68 -22.34 -18.53
N ASN A 703 18.37 -22.74 -17.45
CA ASN A 703 17.84 -22.70 -16.09
C ASN A 703 18.89 -22.14 -15.12
N SER A 704 18.52 -21.12 -14.34
CA SER A 704 19.44 -20.53 -13.35
C SER A 704 19.70 -21.44 -12.15
N ASN A 705 18.88 -22.49 -11.94
CA ASN A 705 19.21 -23.52 -10.97
C ASN A 705 20.14 -24.57 -11.60
N MET A 706 21.42 -24.52 -11.23
CA MET A 706 22.43 -25.47 -11.69
C MET A 706 22.34 -26.86 -11.04
N ALA A 707 21.53 -27.02 -9.98
CA ALA A 707 21.33 -28.32 -9.35
C ALA A 707 20.50 -29.27 -10.25
N PRO A 708 20.56 -30.58 -10.02
CA PRO A 708 19.72 -31.53 -10.74
C PRO A 708 18.23 -31.19 -10.62
N SER A 709 17.52 -31.22 -11.75
CA SER A 709 16.08 -30.95 -11.83
C SER A 709 15.49 -31.58 -13.08
N ASP A 710 14.21 -31.97 -13.04
CA ASP A 710 13.54 -32.61 -14.18
C ASP A 710 13.63 -31.73 -15.45
N ALA A 711 13.46 -30.41 -15.31
CA ALA A 711 13.54 -29.49 -16.45
C ALA A 711 14.92 -29.51 -17.11
N SER A 712 16.00 -29.47 -16.31
CA SER A 712 17.37 -29.43 -16.85
C SER A 712 17.92 -30.81 -17.21
N ASP A 713 17.44 -31.89 -16.60
CA ASP A 713 18.02 -33.22 -16.78
C ASP A 713 17.18 -34.14 -17.67
N LEU A 714 15.86 -33.92 -17.73
CA LEU A 714 14.89 -34.69 -18.53
C LEU A 714 14.20 -33.84 -19.61
N GLY A 715 14.44 -32.53 -19.62
CA GLY A 715 13.81 -31.60 -20.55
C GLY A 715 12.34 -31.30 -20.22
N CYS A 716 11.83 -31.73 -19.06
CA CYS A 716 10.43 -31.62 -18.67
C CYS A 716 10.32 -31.05 -17.25
N GLY A 717 9.54 -30.00 -17.04
CA GLY A 717 9.24 -29.50 -15.70
C GLY A 717 9.27 -27.98 -15.57
N ALA A 718 8.78 -27.49 -14.43
CA ALA A 718 8.86 -26.07 -14.10
C ALA A 718 10.19 -25.74 -13.41
N TYR A 719 10.65 -24.50 -13.59
CA TYR A 719 11.80 -23.95 -12.86
C TYR A 719 11.59 -22.46 -12.57
N GLN A 720 12.42 -21.86 -11.70
CA GLN A 720 12.15 -20.51 -11.21
C GLN A 720 12.55 -19.41 -12.20
N SER A 721 13.73 -19.50 -12.81
CA SER A 721 14.29 -18.48 -13.71
C SER A 721 15.02 -19.15 -14.85
N GLY A 722 14.86 -18.62 -16.07
CA GLY A 722 15.36 -19.25 -17.29
C GLY A 722 14.35 -19.22 -18.44
N GLU A 723 14.71 -19.84 -19.57
CA GLU A 723 13.86 -19.93 -20.75
C GLU A 723 13.93 -21.34 -21.36
N THR A 724 12.77 -21.86 -21.77
CA THR A 724 12.68 -23.07 -22.61
C THR A 724 12.41 -22.65 -24.04
N GLN A 725 13.20 -23.14 -24.99
CA GLN A 725 12.96 -22.93 -26.41
C GLN A 725 12.70 -24.25 -27.12
N ASP A 726 11.59 -24.33 -27.84
CA ASP A 726 11.17 -25.54 -28.57
C ASP A 726 11.29 -25.32 -30.08
N TYR A 727 11.84 -26.31 -30.78
CA TYR A 727 12.12 -26.29 -32.22
C TYR A 727 11.70 -27.61 -32.87
N LEU A 728 11.56 -27.60 -34.20
CA LEU A 728 11.49 -28.81 -34.99
C LEU A 728 12.81 -29.04 -35.74
N VAL A 729 13.25 -30.29 -35.81
CA VAL A 729 14.39 -30.74 -36.60
C VAL A 729 13.95 -31.89 -37.52
N VAL A 730 14.60 -32.03 -38.67
CA VAL A 730 14.43 -33.19 -39.56
C VAL A 730 15.80 -33.81 -39.80
N PHE A 731 15.91 -35.11 -39.58
CA PHE A 731 17.13 -35.85 -39.86
C PHE A 731 17.08 -36.45 -41.26
N HIS A 732 18.14 -36.28 -42.02
CA HIS A 732 18.30 -36.77 -43.37
C HIS A 732 19.45 -37.77 -43.44
N HIS A 733 19.34 -38.70 -44.38
CA HIS A 733 20.52 -39.43 -44.82
C HIS A 733 21.48 -38.44 -45.49
N LYS A 734 22.78 -38.55 -45.19
CA LYS A 734 23.79 -37.81 -45.95
C LYS A 734 23.53 -38.08 -47.44
N PRO A 735 23.39 -37.04 -48.28
CA PRO A 735 23.36 -37.26 -49.71
C PRO A 735 24.65 -38.00 -50.07
N PHE A 736 24.52 -39.17 -50.69
CA PHE A 736 25.68 -39.82 -51.30
C PHE A 736 26.35 -38.76 -52.17
N PRO A 737 27.62 -38.39 -51.92
CA PRO A 737 28.24 -37.31 -52.67
C PRO A 737 28.26 -37.72 -54.15
N ALA A 738 27.42 -37.07 -54.94
CA ALA A 738 27.49 -37.13 -56.40
C ALA A 738 28.75 -36.42 -56.95
N HIS A 739 29.61 -35.94 -56.04
CA HIS A 739 30.92 -35.36 -56.29
C HIS A 739 31.79 -35.47 -55.03
N VAL A 740 32.96 -36.10 -55.14
CA VAL A 740 34.00 -36.08 -54.10
C VAL A 740 35.17 -35.26 -54.62
N GLY A 741 35.36 -34.07 -54.04
CA GLY A 741 36.63 -33.32 -53.94
C GLY A 741 37.25 -32.77 -55.24
N GLU A 742 37.55 -31.46 -55.25
CA GLU A 742 38.69 -30.96 -56.03
C GLU A 742 39.96 -31.67 -55.55
N VAL A 743 40.59 -32.43 -56.45
CA VAL A 743 41.99 -32.85 -56.36
C VAL A 743 42.84 -31.58 -56.38
N VAL A 744 43.82 -31.45 -55.49
CA VAL A 744 44.65 -30.26 -55.41
C VAL A 744 45.44 -30.15 -56.72
N GLY A 745 45.00 -29.22 -57.59
CA GLY A 745 45.60 -29.00 -58.90
C GLY A 745 44.82 -29.55 -60.09
N ILE A 746 43.60 -30.09 -59.91
CA ILE A 746 42.64 -30.37 -61.00
C ILE A 746 41.33 -29.61 -60.78
N SER A 747 40.83 -28.90 -61.80
CA SER A 747 39.52 -28.25 -61.80
C SER A 747 38.66 -28.67 -63.00
N GLY A 748 37.33 -28.65 -62.84
CA GLY A 748 36.40 -28.96 -63.92
C GLY A 748 36.39 -30.43 -64.36
N PHE A 749 36.57 -31.37 -63.43
CA PHE A 749 36.43 -32.80 -63.71
C PHE A 749 34.98 -33.12 -64.10
N ASN A 750 34.76 -33.48 -65.37
CA ASN A 750 33.44 -33.78 -65.89
C ASN A 750 33.47 -34.88 -66.97
N MET A 751 32.30 -35.48 -67.21
CA MET A 751 32.07 -36.41 -68.31
C MET A 751 30.87 -35.97 -69.13
N PHE A 752 31.01 -35.87 -70.46
CA PHE A 752 29.89 -35.52 -71.33
C PHE A 752 29.89 -36.33 -72.64
N PRO A 753 28.71 -36.71 -73.16
CA PRO A 753 27.42 -36.62 -72.47
C PRO A 753 27.37 -37.58 -71.26
N ASN A 754 26.66 -37.19 -70.21
CA ASN A 754 26.39 -38.04 -69.05
C ASN A 754 24.97 -37.68 -68.55
N PRO A 755 23.95 -38.53 -68.80
CA PRO A 755 24.01 -39.91 -69.31
C PRO A 755 24.57 -40.07 -70.74
N THR A 756 25.12 -41.24 -71.06
CA THR A 756 25.70 -41.59 -72.37
C THR A 756 25.11 -42.90 -72.93
N THR A 757 25.14 -43.09 -74.25
CA THR A 757 24.86 -44.39 -74.90
C THR A 757 26.10 -45.29 -74.98
N GLY A 758 27.16 -44.94 -74.24
CA GLY A 758 28.40 -45.71 -74.15
C GLY A 758 29.66 -45.00 -74.65
N LYS A 759 29.58 -43.79 -75.21
CA LYS A 759 30.76 -42.97 -75.55
C LYS A 759 30.69 -41.62 -74.86
N PHE A 760 31.75 -41.22 -74.17
CA PHE A 760 31.79 -39.97 -73.44
C PHE A 760 33.21 -39.40 -73.42
N HIS A 761 33.31 -38.09 -73.27
CA HIS A 761 34.56 -37.36 -73.07
C HIS A 761 34.81 -37.18 -71.58
N LEU A 762 36.00 -37.57 -71.12
CA LEU A 762 36.54 -37.29 -69.81
C LEU A 762 37.35 -36.00 -69.87
N GLN A 763 36.89 -34.96 -69.19
CA GLN A 763 37.54 -33.66 -69.19
C GLN A 763 37.94 -33.21 -67.79
N PHE A 764 39.08 -32.52 -67.70
CA PHE A 764 39.49 -31.74 -66.53
C PHE A 764 40.60 -30.75 -66.93
N ASN A 765 40.90 -29.77 -66.08
CA ASN A 765 42.04 -28.86 -66.24
C ASN A 765 43.02 -29.07 -65.10
N SER A 766 44.34 -29.07 -65.36
CA SER A 766 45.34 -29.06 -64.29
C SER A 766 46.30 -27.87 -64.37
N SER A 767 46.65 -27.31 -63.21
CA SER A 767 47.56 -26.15 -63.12
C SER A 767 49.05 -26.53 -63.19
N ASN A 768 49.39 -27.79 -62.86
CA ASN A 768 50.75 -28.33 -62.88
C ASN A 768 50.83 -29.64 -63.69
N ALA A 769 52.05 -30.02 -64.09
CA ALA A 769 52.31 -31.30 -64.76
C ALA A 769 52.00 -32.46 -63.81
N MET A 770 51.08 -33.34 -64.22
CA MET A 770 50.60 -34.45 -63.40
C MET A 770 51.38 -35.74 -63.62
N GLY A 771 52.23 -35.82 -64.65
CA GLY A 771 52.94 -37.04 -64.98
C GLY A 771 51.96 -38.08 -65.53
N LYS A 772 51.69 -39.14 -64.77
CA LYS A 772 50.73 -40.19 -65.13
C LYS A 772 49.38 -39.96 -64.44
N VAL A 773 48.32 -40.07 -65.22
CA VAL A 773 46.92 -40.01 -64.79
C VAL A 773 46.28 -41.37 -65.05
N ALA A 774 45.97 -42.12 -64.00
CA ALA A 774 45.26 -43.38 -64.08
C ALA A 774 43.75 -43.12 -64.02
N VAL A 775 42.99 -43.66 -64.98
CA VAL A 775 41.52 -43.64 -65.01
C VAL A 775 41.05 -45.06 -64.73
N THR A 776 40.28 -45.27 -63.67
CA THR A 776 39.70 -46.57 -63.29
C THR A 776 38.19 -46.47 -63.29
N ILE A 777 37.52 -47.36 -64.01
CA ILE A 777 36.05 -47.39 -64.08
C ILE A 777 35.54 -48.63 -63.36
N THR A 778 34.62 -48.46 -62.42
CA THR A 778 34.05 -49.53 -61.60
C THR A 778 32.52 -49.58 -61.70
N THR A 779 31.93 -50.74 -61.44
CA THR A 779 30.47 -50.88 -61.24
C THR A 779 30.06 -50.37 -59.87
N VAL A 780 28.74 -50.22 -59.63
CA VAL A 780 28.19 -49.93 -58.29
C VAL A 780 28.53 -50.99 -57.23
N THR A 781 28.92 -52.21 -57.64
CA THR A 781 29.36 -53.29 -56.73
C THR A 781 30.88 -53.28 -56.49
N GLY A 782 31.61 -52.29 -57.02
CA GLY A 782 33.06 -52.16 -56.87
C GLY A 782 33.88 -53.03 -57.83
N GLN A 783 33.26 -53.72 -58.79
CA GLN A 783 33.99 -54.49 -59.79
C GLN A 783 34.67 -53.55 -60.78
N GLN A 784 35.99 -53.66 -60.95
CA GLN A 784 36.74 -52.92 -61.95
C GLN A 784 36.38 -53.39 -63.37
N VAL A 785 35.94 -52.45 -64.19
CA VAL A 785 35.45 -52.66 -65.57
C VAL A 785 36.54 -52.30 -66.57
N MET A 786 37.27 -51.21 -66.30
CA MET A 786 38.30 -50.69 -67.19
C MET A 786 39.33 -49.92 -66.39
N GLN A 787 40.59 -49.94 -66.83
CA GLN A 787 41.64 -49.08 -66.30
C GLN A 787 42.57 -48.64 -67.42
N MET A 788 42.92 -47.35 -67.43
CA MET A 788 43.74 -46.71 -68.44
C MET A 788 44.74 -45.76 -67.77
N GLU A 789 45.88 -45.51 -68.41
CA GLU A 789 46.85 -44.51 -67.97
C GLU A 789 47.17 -43.52 -69.10
N TYR A 790 47.26 -42.24 -68.77
CA TYR A 790 47.60 -41.16 -69.70
C TYR A 790 48.72 -40.29 -69.14
N ASP A 791 49.63 -39.83 -70.01
CA ASP A 791 50.61 -38.80 -69.64
C ASP A 791 49.98 -37.40 -69.76
N HIS A 792 50.10 -36.56 -68.72
CA HIS A 792 49.57 -35.19 -68.71
C HIS A 792 50.58 -34.19 -68.11
N LYS A 793 50.88 -33.12 -68.88
CA LYS A 793 51.97 -32.16 -68.59
C LYS A 793 51.50 -30.77 -68.10
N ALA A 794 50.20 -30.56 -67.87
CA ALA A 794 49.46 -29.34 -67.46
C ALA A 794 48.48 -28.83 -68.54
N GLY A 795 47.43 -28.12 -68.14
CA GLY A 795 46.39 -27.56 -69.01
C GLY A 795 45.13 -28.42 -69.11
N GLN A 796 44.35 -28.25 -70.18
CA GLN A 796 43.13 -29.01 -70.39
C GLN A 796 43.45 -30.46 -70.80
N PHE A 797 42.84 -31.41 -70.12
CA PHE A 797 42.76 -32.81 -70.48
C PHE A 797 41.37 -33.10 -71.06
N ASP A 798 41.34 -33.77 -72.21
CA ASP A 798 40.11 -34.24 -72.86
C ASP A 798 40.41 -35.57 -73.58
N LYS A 799 39.69 -36.64 -73.20
CA LYS A 799 39.77 -37.95 -73.87
C LYS A 799 38.40 -38.59 -74.03
N GLU A 800 38.11 -39.05 -75.23
CA GLU A 800 36.95 -39.92 -75.48
C GLU A 800 37.23 -41.33 -74.93
N ILE A 801 36.27 -41.87 -74.19
CA ILE A 801 36.25 -43.23 -73.66
C ILE A 801 35.02 -43.95 -74.24
N ASP A 802 35.25 -45.15 -74.77
CA ASP A 802 34.22 -46.02 -75.35
C ASP A 802 33.93 -47.22 -74.43
N MET A 803 32.76 -47.18 -73.81
CA MET A 803 32.12 -48.21 -73.01
C MET A 803 30.86 -48.78 -73.68
N SER A 804 30.67 -48.63 -74.99
CA SER A 804 29.46 -49.10 -75.73
C SER A 804 29.21 -50.60 -75.63
N LYS A 805 30.22 -51.40 -75.25
CA LYS A 805 30.12 -52.85 -75.02
C LYS A 805 29.75 -53.22 -73.58
N MET A 806 29.66 -52.25 -72.68
CA MET A 806 29.32 -52.46 -71.28
C MET A 806 27.79 -52.47 -71.10
N ALA A 807 27.33 -53.15 -70.04
CA ALA A 807 25.90 -53.20 -69.74
C ALA A 807 25.36 -51.80 -69.41
N ARG A 808 24.07 -51.59 -69.67
CA ARG A 808 23.39 -50.37 -69.23
C ARG A 808 23.34 -50.33 -67.71
N GLY A 809 23.64 -49.18 -67.12
CA GLY A 809 23.71 -49.04 -65.67
C GLY A 809 24.58 -47.88 -65.21
N VAL A 810 24.76 -47.82 -63.89
CA VAL A 810 25.57 -46.80 -63.22
C VAL A 810 26.99 -47.33 -63.03
N TYR A 811 27.97 -46.50 -63.40
CA TYR A 811 29.39 -46.72 -63.24
C TYR A 811 30.02 -45.56 -62.47
N PHE A 812 31.17 -45.81 -61.87
CA PHE A 812 32.00 -44.79 -61.23
C PHE A 812 33.34 -44.69 -61.96
N VAL A 813 33.70 -43.48 -62.38
CA VAL A 813 34.99 -43.19 -63.02
C VAL A 813 35.88 -42.49 -62.00
N GLU A 814 36.94 -43.17 -61.59
CA GLU A 814 37.98 -42.69 -60.70
C GLU A 814 39.18 -42.19 -61.50
N LEU A 815 39.66 -41.00 -61.20
CA LEU A 815 40.95 -40.45 -61.64
C LEU A 815 41.94 -40.55 -60.48
N GLN A 816 43.14 -41.08 -60.72
CA GLN A 816 44.23 -41.13 -59.76
C GLN A 816 45.53 -40.57 -60.35
N SER A 817 46.18 -39.65 -59.64
CA SER A 817 47.50 -39.14 -60.03
C SER A 817 48.26 -38.62 -58.81
N ASN A 818 49.57 -38.90 -58.73
CA ASN A 818 50.45 -38.47 -57.63
C ASN A 818 49.93 -38.76 -56.21
N GLY A 819 49.13 -39.82 -56.04
CA GLY A 819 48.55 -40.23 -54.75
C GLY A 819 47.17 -39.63 -54.44
N GLU A 820 46.67 -38.70 -55.26
CA GLU A 820 45.34 -38.09 -55.11
C GLU A 820 44.30 -38.80 -55.99
N LYS A 821 43.03 -38.79 -55.57
CA LYS A 821 41.91 -39.45 -56.25
C LYS A 821 40.70 -38.52 -56.40
N ALA A 822 40.10 -38.49 -57.59
CA ALA A 822 38.79 -37.90 -57.88
C ALA A 822 37.85 -38.98 -58.40
N MET A 823 36.54 -38.89 -58.15
CA MET A 823 35.56 -39.86 -58.66
C MET A 823 34.27 -39.18 -59.09
N GLN A 824 33.71 -39.61 -60.22
CA GLN A 824 32.45 -39.10 -60.75
C GLN A 824 31.56 -40.23 -61.27
N LYS A 825 30.25 -40.08 -61.07
CA LYS A 825 29.23 -41.01 -61.57
C LYS A 825 29.08 -40.88 -63.08
N LEU A 826 29.01 -42.01 -63.78
CA LEU A 826 28.66 -42.12 -65.20
C LEU A 826 27.41 -43.00 -65.34
N VAL A 827 26.44 -42.56 -66.14
CA VAL A 827 25.23 -43.35 -66.47
C VAL A 827 25.31 -43.79 -67.93
N ILE A 828 25.24 -45.11 -68.18
CA ILE A 828 25.11 -45.68 -69.52
C ILE A 828 23.66 -46.14 -69.72
N GLU A 829 22.96 -45.56 -70.70
CA GLU A 829 21.53 -45.81 -70.99
C GLU A 829 21.23 -46.82 -72.11
#